data_AF-A0A949U0A0-F1
#
_entry.id   AF-A0A949U0A0-F1
#
_cell.length_a   1.000
_cell.length_b   1.000
_cell.length_c   1.000
_cell.angle_alpha   90.00
_cell.angle_beta   90.00
_cell.angle_gamma   90.00
#
_symmetry.space_group_name_H-M   'P 1'
#
loop_
_entity.id
_entity.type
_entity.pdbx_description
1 polymer ?
#
loop_
_entity_poly.entity_id
_entity_poly.type
_entity_poly.pdbx_seq_one_letter_code
_entity_poly.pdbx_strand_id
1 'polypeptide(L)'
;MNLFQTIFTGSKQALAAAEGIVKQAVDEKGRDCKVAFPDTAYSLPTFYAATGKKVTTVAELEAALDVVRSLIVEEEMLDKALNAGLATAVAAELVEAAKYVLSDAPYAAPCAGFISDPIIRSLGVPLVTGDIPGVAVVLGECPDAETAAKVIKDYQSKGLLTFLVGKVIDQAVEANVKMGLELRVIPLGYDVTSVIHVVTVAIRAALIFGAIKPGNLADLLQYTSERVPAFVNAFGPLSELVVSAGAGAIALGFPVVTDQTVTEVPTLLLTQKDYDKVVKTSLEARKIKIKITEIPIPVAFAAAFEGERIRKNDMYAEFGGNKTEAWELVMSAEPGEVEDHKIEIIGPDVDTLTNIPGLLPLGMLIKVSGANMQKDFEPVLERRLHYFLNYIEGVMHVGQRNMTWLRIGKEAYEKGFRLKHFGEVVYAKMLDEFGSVVDKCEVTLITDPAKCAELKESLAMPRFAERDERLSSLVDEKVDTFYTCNLCQSFAPAHICIVTPERLGLCGAVSWLDAKATLELNPTGPCQPVPKEGLIDETYGIWEKVNETVSKGSQGAVNEVTLYSILNSPMTSCGCFECITGIMPEANGVVIVNREYGAATPLGMTFGELASMTGGGVQTPGFMGHGRPFIPSKKFMKAEGGIERIVWMPKELKDFVGEKLNATAKELYGIDNFTDMICDETIAVDSDAVVAFLTEKGHPALNMDPIM
;
A
#
# COMPACT_ATOMS: atom_id res chain seq x y z
N MET A 1 -2.08 36.74 -29.14
CA MET A 1 -1.25 37.34 -28.07
C MET A 1 0.07 36.58 -28.04
N ASN A 2 1.22 37.23 -27.76
CA ASN A 2 2.48 36.50 -27.56
C ASN A 2 2.36 35.60 -26.31
N LEU A 3 3.01 34.44 -26.28
CA LEU A 3 2.99 33.51 -25.14
C LEU A 3 3.37 34.18 -23.80
N PHE A 4 4.40 35.02 -23.79
CA PHE A 4 4.83 35.78 -22.60
C PHE A 4 3.70 36.67 -22.06
N GLN A 5 3.07 37.45 -22.94
CA GLN A 5 1.95 38.33 -22.58
C GLN A 5 0.71 37.55 -22.11
N THR A 6 0.51 36.35 -22.66
CA THR A 6 -0.56 35.44 -22.24
C THR A 6 -0.34 34.98 -20.80
N ILE A 7 0.89 34.58 -20.46
CA ILE A 7 1.30 34.21 -19.09
C ILE A 7 1.14 35.39 -18.13
N PHE A 8 1.66 36.58 -18.48
CA PHE A 8 1.54 37.77 -17.62
C PHE A 8 0.08 38.18 -17.39
N THR A 9 -0.76 38.06 -18.41
CA THR A 9 -2.20 38.32 -18.29
C THR A 9 -2.85 37.33 -17.33
N GLY A 10 -2.58 36.03 -17.49
CA GLY A 10 -3.09 35.00 -16.58
C GLY A 10 -2.59 35.15 -15.14
N SER A 11 -1.32 35.53 -14.95
CA SER A 11 -0.75 35.79 -13.62
C SER A 11 -1.44 36.95 -12.91
N LYS A 12 -1.77 38.03 -13.63
CA LYS A 12 -2.54 39.16 -13.09
C LYS A 12 -3.98 38.77 -12.76
N GLN A 13 -4.61 37.92 -13.58
CA GLN A 13 -5.93 37.36 -13.27
C GLN A 13 -5.90 36.51 -11.99
N ALA A 14 -4.87 35.68 -11.82
CA ALA A 14 -4.69 34.87 -10.61
C ALA A 14 -4.50 35.75 -9.36
N LEU A 15 -3.65 36.78 -9.45
CA LEU A 15 -3.46 37.75 -8.38
C LEU A 15 -4.77 38.46 -8.02
N ALA A 16 -5.51 38.95 -9.01
CA ALA A 16 -6.78 39.64 -8.78
C ALA A 16 -7.83 38.72 -8.12
N ALA A 17 -7.87 37.43 -8.50
CA ALA A 17 -8.73 36.44 -7.86
C ALA A 17 -8.32 36.20 -6.40
N ALA A 18 -7.02 36.09 -6.12
CA ALA A 18 -6.48 35.96 -4.77
C ALA A 18 -6.81 37.18 -3.90
N GLU A 19 -6.61 38.39 -4.42
CA GLU A 19 -6.98 39.64 -3.73
C GLU A 19 -8.47 39.68 -3.38
N GLY A 20 -9.34 39.27 -4.31
CA GLY A 20 -10.78 39.24 -4.10
C GLY A 20 -11.22 38.30 -2.98
N ILE A 21 -10.77 37.04 -3.01
CA ILE A 21 -11.18 36.04 -2.01
C ILE A 21 -10.50 36.24 -0.65
N VAL A 22 -9.25 36.72 -0.61
CA VAL A 22 -8.59 37.05 0.66
C VAL A 22 -9.27 38.24 1.32
N LYS A 23 -9.70 39.24 0.54
CA LYS A 23 -10.52 40.33 1.08
C LYS A 23 -11.82 39.81 1.69
N GLN A 24 -12.51 38.87 1.02
CA GLN A 24 -13.69 38.23 1.58
C GLN A 24 -13.38 37.53 2.91
N ALA A 25 -12.27 36.81 3.01
CA ALA A 25 -11.84 36.16 4.25
C ALA A 25 -11.56 37.18 5.38
N VAL A 26 -10.94 38.32 5.06
CA VAL A 26 -10.73 39.42 6.01
C VAL A 26 -12.08 39.97 6.50
N ASP A 27 -13.02 40.22 5.59
CA ASP A 27 -14.32 40.82 5.89
C ASP A 27 -15.23 39.87 6.72
N GLU A 28 -15.21 38.56 6.41
CA GLU A 28 -16.11 37.58 7.06
C GLU A 28 -15.55 36.94 8.33
N LYS A 29 -14.25 36.65 8.38
CA LYS A 29 -13.62 35.90 9.49
C LYS A 29 -12.71 36.77 10.35
N GLY A 30 -12.33 37.95 9.88
CA GLY A 30 -11.40 38.85 10.55
C GLY A 30 -9.93 38.45 10.37
N ARG A 31 -9.04 39.43 10.56
CA ARG A 31 -7.60 39.31 10.32
C ARG A 31 -6.87 38.28 11.18
N ASP A 32 -7.35 38.02 12.39
CA ASP A 32 -6.72 37.10 13.34
C ASP A 32 -7.21 35.64 13.18
N CYS A 33 -8.14 35.37 12.24
CA CYS A 33 -8.64 34.03 12.00
C CYS A 33 -7.50 33.10 11.56
N LYS A 34 -7.50 31.87 12.08
CA LYS A 34 -6.50 30.84 11.76
C LYS A 34 -6.59 30.45 10.28
N VAL A 35 -5.43 30.27 9.65
CA VAL A 35 -5.28 29.73 8.30
C VAL A 35 -4.45 28.46 8.39
N ALA A 36 -5.00 27.35 7.89
CA ALA A 36 -4.29 26.08 7.78
C ALA A 36 -4.98 25.17 6.75
N PHE A 37 -4.18 24.40 6.01
CA PHE A 37 -4.69 23.20 5.37
C PHE A 37 -4.78 22.04 6.38
N PRO A 38 -5.70 21.07 6.16
CA PRO A 38 -5.82 19.92 7.04
C PRO A 38 -4.56 19.04 6.99
N ASP A 39 -4.15 18.54 8.15
CA ASP A 39 -3.12 17.51 8.30
C ASP A 39 -1.80 17.77 7.54
N THR A 40 -1.27 18.99 7.66
CA THR A 40 0.05 19.35 7.15
C THR A 40 0.95 20.07 8.17
N ALA A 41 2.21 19.67 8.23
CA ALA A 41 3.24 20.34 9.03
C ALA A 41 3.83 21.58 8.32
N TYR A 42 3.52 21.74 7.04
CA TYR A 42 4.17 22.69 6.12
C TYR A 42 3.36 23.96 5.87
N SER A 43 2.32 24.25 6.67
CA SER A 43 1.49 25.47 6.53
C SER A 43 0.90 25.58 5.12
N LEU A 44 1.24 26.62 4.35
CA LEU A 44 0.98 26.76 2.91
C LEU A 44 2.24 26.29 2.17
N PRO A 45 2.28 25.05 1.64
CA PRO A 45 3.55 24.42 1.27
C PRO A 45 4.33 25.14 0.19
N THR A 46 3.67 25.71 -0.82
CA THR A 46 4.30 26.43 -1.94
C THR A 46 4.91 27.73 -1.47
N PHE A 47 4.16 28.51 -0.69
CA PHE A 47 4.64 29.75 -0.09
C PHE A 47 5.77 29.50 0.92
N TYR A 48 5.62 28.48 1.77
CA TYR A 48 6.62 28.11 2.76
C TYR A 48 7.91 27.60 2.11
N ALA A 49 7.80 26.80 1.06
CA ALA A 49 8.94 26.35 0.27
C ALA A 49 9.72 27.52 -0.34
N ALA A 50 9.03 28.50 -0.91
CA ALA A 50 9.65 29.64 -1.56
C ALA A 50 10.28 30.64 -0.57
N THR A 51 9.66 30.88 0.58
CA THR A 51 10.02 31.99 1.49
C THR A 51 10.62 31.57 2.83
N GLY A 52 10.43 30.31 3.23
CA GLY A 52 10.76 29.81 4.57
C GLY A 52 9.84 30.34 5.68
N LYS A 53 8.77 31.07 5.34
CA LYS A 53 7.84 31.67 6.31
C LYS A 53 6.52 30.91 6.32
N LYS A 54 6.03 30.58 7.52
CA LYS A 54 4.69 29.99 7.69
C LYS A 54 3.63 31.10 7.68
N VAL A 55 2.45 30.75 7.19
CA VAL A 55 1.23 31.56 7.28
C VAL A 55 0.28 30.86 8.25
N THR A 56 -0.17 31.59 9.26
CA THR A 56 -0.99 31.08 10.36
C THR A 56 -2.27 31.87 10.56
N THR A 57 -2.34 33.11 10.06
CA THR A 57 -3.51 34.00 10.18
C THR A 57 -3.92 34.61 8.85
N VAL A 58 -5.16 35.11 8.76
CA VAL A 58 -5.67 35.80 7.56
C VAL A 58 -4.89 37.08 7.27
N ALA A 59 -4.39 37.78 8.29
CA ALA A 59 -3.50 38.94 8.10
C ALA A 59 -2.19 38.55 7.37
N GLU A 60 -1.61 37.41 7.73
CA GLU A 60 -0.41 36.88 7.08
C GLU A 60 -0.72 36.38 5.66
N LEU A 61 -1.92 35.82 5.44
CA LEU A 61 -2.41 35.43 4.11
C LEU A 61 -2.57 36.65 3.18
N GLU A 62 -3.09 37.77 3.70
CA GLU A 62 -3.18 39.05 2.99
C GLU A 62 -1.78 39.61 2.68
N ALA A 63 -0.86 39.57 3.63
CA ALA A 63 0.52 40.01 3.42
C ALA A 63 1.27 39.13 2.39
N ALA A 64 0.92 37.85 2.27
CA ALA A 64 1.52 36.93 1.30
C ALA A 64 1.26 37.33 -0.17
N LEU A 65 0.23 38.16 -0.45
CA LEU A 65 -0.04 38.70 -1.78
C LEU A 65 1.13 39.54 -2.31
N ASP A 66 1.94 40.16 -1.45
CA ASP A 66 3.12 40.92 -1.87
C ASP A 66 4.19 40.04 -2.53
N VAL A 67 4.28 38.77 -2.13
CA VAL A 67 5.19 37.81 -2.78
C VAL A 67 4.72 37.54 -4.21
N VAL A 68 3.42 37.35 -4.42
CA VAL A 68 2.84 37.18 -5.77
C VAL A 68 3.16 38.41 -6.62
N ARG A 69 2.94 39.62 -6.11
CA ARG A 69 3.24 40.88 -6.82
C ARG A 69 4.72 40.97 -7.20
N SER A 70 5.62 40.58 -6.30
CA SER A 70 7.07 40.67 -6.53
C SER A 70 7.59 39.76 -7.65
N LEU A 71 6.87 38.66 -7.95
CA LEU A 71 7.25 37.68 -8.96
C LEU A 71 6.73 38.01 -10.36
N ILE A 72 5.78 38.94 -10.48
CA ILE A 72 5.20 39.35 -11.77
C ILE A 72 5.98 40.56 -12.30
N VAL A 73 7.05 40.29 -13.04
CA VAL A 73 7.83 41.29 -13.76
C VAL A 73 7.58 41.14 -15.27
N GLU A 74 6.94 42.14 -15.88
CA GLU A 74 6.48 42.08 -17.28
C GLU A 74 7.58 42.41 -18.30
N GLU A 75 8.69 41.67 -18.24
CA GLU A 75 9.78 41.70 -19.23
C GLU A 75 9.77 40.39 -20.03
N GLU A 76 9.88 40.45 -21.36
CA GLU A 76 9.80 39.28 -22.25
C GLU A 76 11.08 38.42 -22.23
N MET A 77 11.43 37.89 -21.05
CA MET A 77 12.53 36.96 -20.81
C MET A 77 12.02 35.69 -20.11
N LEU A 78 12.64 34.55 -20.42
CA LEU A 78 12.18 33.23 -19.95
C LEU A 78 12.12 33.14 -18.42
N ASP A 79 13.12 33.66 -17.71
CA ASP A 79 13.14 33.67 -16.24
C ASP A 79 11.95 34.44 -15.66
N LYS A 80 11.55 35.53 -16.31
CA LYS A 80 10.42 36.37 -15.87
C LYS A 80 9.08 35.70 -16.10
N ALA A 81 8.91 35.02 -17.24
CA ALA A 81 7.71 34.22 -17.51
C ALA A 81 7.56 33.05 -16.52
N LEU A 82 8.66 32.35 -16.21
CA LEU A 82 8.64 31.26 -15.23
C LEU A 82 8.35 31.78 -13.81
N ASN A 83 8.93 32.92 -13.42
CA ASN A 83 8.61 33.57 -12.15
C ASN A 83 7.13 33.99 -12.06
N ALA A 84 6.55 34.51 -13.15
CA ALA A 84 5.12 34.82 -13.21
C ALA A 84 4.25 33.53 -13.11
N GLY A 85 4.71 32.43 -13.71
CA GLY A 85 4.12 31.10 -13.49
C GLY A 85 4.16 30.64 -12.02
N LEU A 86 5.29 30.83 -11.33
CA LEU A 86 5.39 30.57 -9.89
C LEU A 86 4.48 31.51 -9.08
N ALA A 87 4.35 32.78 -9.49
CA ALA A 87 3.41 33.73 -8.89
C ALA A 87 1.97 33.21 -8.98
N THR A 88 1.60 32.64 -10.13
CA THR A 88 0.29 32.02 -10.34
C THR A 88 0.08 30.81 -9.42
N ALA A 89 1.10 29.99 -9.22
CA ALA A 89 1.03 28.86 -8.27
C ALA A 89 0.82 29.36 -6.83
N VAL A 90 1.59 30.36 -6.38
CA VAL A 90 1.40 30.96 -5.05
C VAL A 90 0.01 31.59 -4.93
N ALA A 91 -0.45 32.34 -5.94
CA ALA A 91 -1.78 32.93 -5.94
C ALA A 91 -2.90 31.87 -5.84
N ALA A 92 -2.76 30.75 -6.57
CA ALA A 92 -3.67 29.63 -6.46
C ALA A 92 -3.67 29.01 -5.04
N GLU A 93 -2.51 28.89 -4.39
CA GLU A 93 -2.42 28.42 -3.01
C GLU A 93 -3.14 29.36 -2.03
N LEU A 94 -3.00 30.68 -2.23
CA LEU A 94 -3.69 31.68 -1.40
C LEU A 94 -5.21 31.63 -1.59
N VAL A 95 -5.68 31.44 -2.83
CA VAL A 95 -7.12 31.24 -3.13
C VAL A 95 -7.63 29.98 -2.45
N GLU A 96 -6.93 28.86 -2.60
CA GLU A 96 -7.33 27.60 -1.98
C GLU A 96 -7.30 27.68 -0.46
N ALA A 97 -6.29 28.29 0.15
CA ALA A 97 -6.24 28.52 1.59
C ALA A 97 -7.43 29.37 2.07
N ALA A 98 -7.81 30.42 1.33
CA ALA A 98 -8.98 31.23 1.65
C ALA A 98 -10.29 30.42 1.58
N LYS A 99 -10.42 29.45 0.65
CA LYS A 99 -11.58 28.54 0.64
C LYS A 99 -11.71 27.73 1.94
N TYR A 100 -10.60 27.20 2.46
CA TYR A 100 -10.55 26.47 3.75
C TYR A 100 -10.75 27.37 4.98
N VAL A 101 -10.59 28.69 4.84
CA VAL A 101 -10.91 29.66 5.90
C VAL A 101 -12.40 30.01 5.88
N LEU A 102 -12.96 30.20 4.69
CA LEU A 102 -14.35 30.61 4.50
C LEU A 102 -15.33 29.47 4.81
N SER A 103 -14.96 28.24 4.46
CA SER A 103 -15.74 27.03 4.70
C SER A 103 -14.91 25.97 5.43
N ASP A 104 -15.51 25.30 6.43
CA ASP A 104 -14.87 24.20 7.17
C ASP A 104 -14.65 22.95 6.28
N ALA A 105 -15.46 22.79 5.23
CA ALA A 105 -15.38 21.70 4.27
C ALA A 105 -15.63 22.23 2.83
N PRO A 106 -14.65 22.92 2.22
CA PRO A 106 -14.81 23.53 0.90
C PRO A 106 -14.87 22.50 -0.24
N TYR A 107 -14.44 21.26 0.01
CA TYR A 107 -14.46 20.15 -0.94
C TYR A 107 -15.31 19.00 -0.41
N ALA A 108 -16.03 18.36 -1.33
CA ALA A 108 -16.83 17.17 -1.07
C ALA A 108 -16.61 16.13 -2.17
N ALA A 109 -16.85 14.87 -1.84
CA ALA A 109 -16.75 13.76 -2.79
C ALA A 109 -17.59 14.06 -4.05
N PRO A 110 -17.05 13.80 -5.27
CA PRO A 110 -15.86 13.00 -5.52
C PRO A 110 -14.53 13.76 -5.35
N CYS A 111 -14.51 15.08 -5.22
CA CYS A 111 -13.28 15.87 -5.15
C CYS A 111 -12.56 15.73 -3.80
N ALA A 112 -11.26 15.43 -3.83
CA ALA A 112 -10.42 15.28 -2.66
C ALA A 112 -9.96 16.63 -2.07
N GLY A 113 -9.84 17.68 -2.87
CA GLY A 113 -9.26 18.95 -2.44
C GLY A 113 -7.77 18.80 -2.09
N PHE A 114 -7.40 19.22 -0.88
CA PHE A 114 -6.01 19.22 -0.43
C PHE A 114 -5.56 17.81 -0.03
N ILE A 115 -4.39 17.40 -0.52
CA ILE A 115 -3.79 16.11 -0.17
C ILE A 115 -2.99 16.25 1.12
N SER A 116 -3.33 15.51 2.16
CA SER A 116 -2.66 15.60 3.47
C SER A 116 -1.24 15.01 3.47
N ASP A 117 -0.41 15.42 4.43
CA ASP A 117 0.96 14.90 4.54
C ASP A 117 1.00 13.37 4.71
N PRO A 118 0.13 12.72 5.51
CA PRO A 118 0.11 11.26 5.62
C PRO A 118 -0.11 10.54 4.28
N ILE A 119 -0.91 11.12 3.37
CA ILE A 119 -1.10 10.55 2.02
C ILE A 119 0.19 10.66 1.22
N ILE A 120 0.86 11.82 1.22
CA ILE A 120 2.15 12.01 0.52
C ILE A 120 3.19 11.04 1.04
N ARG A 121 3.22 10.85 2.36
CA ARG A 121 4.07 9.88 3.03
C ARG A 121 3.82 8.45 2.52
N SER A 122 2.55 8.05 2.37
CA SER A 122 2.19 6.73 1.80
C SER A 122 2.63 6.56 0.33
N LEU A 123 2.61 7.64 -0.45
CA LEU A 123 3.00 7.64 -1.87
C LEU A 123 4.52 7.75 -2.10
N GLY A 124 5.27 8.20 -1.09
CA GLY A 124 6.70 8.49 -1.20
C GLY A 124 7.56 7.28 -1.52
N VAL A 125 7.34 6.17 -0.82
CA VAL A 125 8.11 4.93 -1.05
C VAL A 125 7.88 4.41 -2.48
N PRO A 126 6.63 4.23 -2.96
CA PRO A 126 6.37 3.84 -4.35
C PRO A 126 6.96 4.78 -5.41
N LEU A 127 7.00 6.09 -5.16
CA LEU A 127 7.62 7.06 -6.07
C LEU A 127 9.15 6.91 -6.13
N VAL A 128 9.79 6.62 -4.99
CA VAL A 128 11.26 6.45 -4.91
C VAL A 128 11.70 5.10 -5.48
N THR A 129 10.94 4.03 -5.25
CA THR A 129 11.23 2.69 -5.79
C THR A 129 10.89 2.58 -7.28
N GLY A 130 10.11 3.52 -7.82
CA GLY A 130 9.64 3.51 -9.20
C GLY A 130 8.43 2.60 -9.45
N ASP A 131 7.80 2.08 -8.39
CA ASP A 131 6.52 1.37 -8.48
C ASP A 131 5.38 2.29 -8.96
N ILE A 132 5.48 3.59 -8.64
CA ILE A 132 4.76 4.64 -9.34
C ILE A 132 5.76 5.27 -10.34
N PRO A 133 5.68 4.96 -11.65
CA PRO A 133 6.68 5.42 -12.61
C PRO A 133 6.63 6.94 -12.85
N GLY A 134 5.49 7.57 -12.57
CA GLY A 134 5.20 8.95 -12.94
C GLY A 134 3.93 9.48 -12.32
N VAL A 135 3.79 10.80 -12.32
CA VAL A 135 2.57 11.52 -11.92
C VAL A 135 1.98 12.25 -13.14
N ALA A 136 0.77 11.90 -13.54
CA ALA A 136 0.04 12.54 -14.62
C ALA A 136 -0.95 13.56 -14.05
N VAL A 137 -0.83 14.83 -14.41
CA VAL A 137 -1.81 15.87 -14.04
C VAL A 137 -2.69 16.18 -15.23
N VAL A 138 -3.91 15.66 -15.26
CA VAL A 138 -4.86 15.85 -16.34
C VAL A 138 -5.84 16.96 -15.96
N LEU A 139 -5.84 18.06 -16.70
CA LEU A 139 -6.76 19.18 -16.46
C LEU A 139 -7.52 19.62 -17.71
N GLY A 140 -8.70 20.19 -17.47
CA GLY A 140 -9.53 20.83 -18.50
C GLY A 140 -10.70 19.96 -18.92
N GLU A 141 -10.90 19.81 -20.23
CA GLU A 141 -12.03 19.10 -20.85
C GLU A 141 -11.56 18.33 -22.10
N CYS A 142 -11.79 17.02 -22.12
CA CYS A 142 -11.62 16.20 -23.34
C CYS A 142 -12.83 16.41 -24.30
N PRO A 143 -12.72 16.04 -25.58
CA PRO A 143 -13.84 16.14 -26.53
C PRO A 143 -15.07 15.31 -26.12
N ASP A 144 -14.85 14.18 -25.43
CA ASP A 144 -15.88 13.29 -24.93
C ASP A 144 -15.37 12.45 -23.74
N ALA A 145 -16.30 11.79 -23.04
CA ALA A 145 -16.02 10.99 -21.85
C ALA A 145 -15.23 9.70 -22.15
N GLU A 146 -15.44 9.09 -23.31
CA GLU A 146 -14.75 7.86 -23.72
C GLU A 146 -13.25 8.11 -23.91
N THR A 147 -12.92 9.22 -24.58
CA THR A 147 -11.55 9.68 -24.81
C THR A 147 -10.85 10.00 -23.48
N ALA A 148 -11.53 10.72 -22.57
CA ALA A 148 -11.00 10.99 -21.23
C ALA A 148 -10.68 9.69 -20.49
N ALA A 149 -11.64 8.75 -20.47
CA ALA A 149 -11.48 7.46 -19.80
C ALA A 149 -10.36 6.63 -20.41
N LYS A 150 -10.20 6.65 -21.74
CA LYS A 150 -9.11 5.95 -22.43
C LYS A 150 -7.75 6.45 -21.97
N VAL A 151 -7.55 7.76 -21.93
CA VAL A 151 -6.28 8.36 -21.47
C VAL A 151 -6.02 8.04 -19.99
N ILE A 152 -7.03 8.20 -19.12
CA ILE A 152 -6.88 7.97 -17.68
C ILE A 152 -6.59 6.49 -17.38
N LYS A 153 -7.36 5.57 -17.97
CA LYS A 153 -7.14 4.12 -17.81
C LYS A 153 -5.80 3.67 -18.38
N ASP A 154 -5.30 4.32 -19.44
CA ASP A 154 -3.99 4.00 -20.00
C ASP A 154 -2.82 4.49 -19.12
N TYR A 155 -2.98 5.58 -18.37
CA TYR A 155 -2.03 5.92 -17.30
C TYR A 155 -2.12 4.97 -16.11
N GLN A 156 -3.34 4.63 -15.69
CA GLN A 156 -3.59 3.70 -14.59
C GLN A 156 -3.02 2.30 -14.86
N SER A 157 -3.20 1.77 -16.08
CA SER A 157 -2.65 0.46 -16.50
C SER A 157 -1.13 0.44 -16.53
N LYS A 158 -0.50 1.60 -16.74
CA LYS A 158 0.96 1.77 -16.66
C LYS A 158 1.45 2.04 -15.22
N GLY A 159 0.55 2.02 -14.23
CA GLY A 159 0.85 2.20 -12.81
C GLY A 159 1.09 3.65 -12.38
N LEU A 160 0.81 4.65 -13.23
CA LEU A 160 1.01 6.06 -12.88
C LEU A 160 -0.02 6.54 -11.85
N LEU A 161 0.39 7.54 -11.06
CA LEU A 161 -0.51 8.31 -10.23
C LEU A 161 -1.12 9.45 -11.05
N THR A 162 -2.44 9.43 -11.25
CA THR A 162 -3.15 10.40 -12.09
C THR A 162 -4.00 11.34 -11.23
N PHE A 163 -3.80 12.65 -11.39
CA PHE A 163 -4.64 13.68 -10.77
C PHE A 163 -5.54 14.33 -11.81
N LEU A 164 -6.82 14.53 -11.46
CA LEU A 164 -7.82 15.13 -12.34
C LEU A 164 -8.26 16.50 -11.82
N VAL A 165 -8.31 17.50 -12.69
CA VAL A 165 -8.76 18.88 -12.36
C VAL A 165 -9.70 19.41 -13.45
N GLY A 166 -10.86 19.93 -13.08
CA GLY A 166 -11.83 20.48 -14.03
C GLY A 166 -12.81 19.45 -14.56
N LYS A 167 -13.36 19.71 -15.75
CA LYS A 167 -14.49 18.96 -16.32
C LYS A 167 -14.16 17.51 -16.68
N VAL A 168 -12.89 17.18 -16.85
CA VAL A 168 -12.42 15.78 -16.96
C VAL A 168 -12.83 14.89 -15.78
N ILE A 169 -13.12 15.46 -14.60
CA ILE A 169 -13.66 14.71 -13.45
C ILE A 169 -15.04 14.15 -13.79
N ASP A 170 -15.95 14.98 -14.31
CA ASP A 170 -17.30 14.55 -14.68
C ASP A 170 -17.26 13.54 -15.82
N GLN A 171 -16.35 13.73 -16.78
CA GLN A 171 -16.13 12.80 -17.89
C GLN A 171 -15.64 11.43 -17.40
N ALA A 172 -14.74 11.40 -16.41
CA ALA A 172 -14.28 10.17 -15.78
C ALA A 172 -15.43 9.45 -15.04
N VAL A 173 -16.29 10.19 -14.34
CA VAL A 173 -17.50 9.65 -13.68
C VAL A 173 -18.48 9.09 -14.71
N GLU A 174 -18.78 9.84 -15.77
CA GLU A 174 -19.71 9.42 -16.84
C GLU A 174 -19.27 8.11 -17.51
N ALA A 175 -17.96 7.94 -17.68
CA ALA A 175 -17.36 6.74 -18.25
C ALA A 175 -17.07 5.62 -17.22
N ASN A 176 -17.55 5.77 -15.97
CA ASN A 176 -17.37 4.81 -14.87
C ASN A 176 -15.90 4.45 -14.58
N VAL A 177 -15.00 5.43 -14.68
CA VAL A 177 -13.62 5.26 -14.19
C VAL A 177 -13.67 5.23 -12.66
N LYS A 178 -13.21 4.12 -12.07
CA LYS A 178 -13.08 4.01 -10.61
C LYS A 178 -11.95 4.94 -10.14
N MET A 179 -12.25 5.83 -9.20
CA MET A 179 -11.32 6.84 -8.66
C MET A 179 -11.10 6.63 -7.17
N GLY A 180 -9.91 6.95 -6.69
CA GLY A 180 -9.46 6.72 -5.32
C GLY A 180 -7.93 6.78 -5.21
N LEU A 181 -7.42 6.98 -4.00
CA LEU A 181 -5.98 6.98 -3.74
C LEU A 181 -5.37 5.61 -4.03
N GLU A 182 -6.06 4.56 -3.58
CA GLU A 182 -5.72 3.15 -3.79
C GLU A 182 -5.73 2.76 -5.27
N LEU A 183 -6.58 3.40 -6.08
CA LEU A 183 -6.67 3.21 -7.52
C LEU A 183 -5.74 4.14 -8.32
N ARG A 184 -4.98 4.99 -7.63
CA ARG A 184 -4.04 5.97 -8.22
C ARG A 184 -4.72 6.97 -9.17
N VAL A 185 -6.01 7.26 -9.00
CA VAL A 185 -6.75 8.26 -9.77
C VAL A 185 -7.46 9.21 -8.82
N ILE A 186 -6.96 10.43 -8.67
CA ILE A 186 -7.37 11.38 -7.61
C ILE A 186 -7.98 12.64 -8.25
N PRO A 187 -9.31 12.83 -8.18
CA PRO A 187 -9.95 14.08 -8.56
C PRO A 187 -9.70 15.16 -7.48
N LEU A 188 -9.10 16.29 -7.85
CA LEU A 188 -8.75 17.36 -6.90
C LEU A 188 -9.88 18.38 -6.74
N GLY A 189 -10.39 18.90 -7.85
CA GLY A 189 -11.39 19.97 -7.84
C GLY A 189 -11.75 20.44 -9.24
N TYR A 190 -12.89 21.13 -9.34
CA TYR A 190 -13.37 21.69 -10.61
C TYR A 190 -12.66 22.99 -10.99
N ASP A 191 -12.27 23.80 -10.01
CA ASP A 191 -11.58 25.06 -10.28
C ASP A 191 -10.13 24.81 -10.68
N VAL A 192 -9.63 25.60 -11.62
CA VAL A 192 -8.23 25.55 -12.08
C VAL A 192 -7.25 25.71 -10.92
N THR A 193 -7.58 26.52 -9.91
CA THR A 193 -6.72 26.75 -8.73
C THR A 193 -6.47 25.48 -7.93
N SER A 194 -7.35 24.48 -7.99
CA SER A 194 -7.17 23.20 -7.29
C SER A 194 -5.99 22.38 -7.81
N VAL A 195 -5.43 22.71 -8.99
CA VAL A 195 -4.17 22.12 -9.48
C VAL A 195 -2.99 22.37 -8.53
N ILE A 196 -3.08 23.41 -7.68
CA ILE A 196 -2.06 23.65 -6.66
C ILE A 196 -1.94 22.48 -5.69
N HIS A 197 -3.00 21.70 -5.46
CA HIS A 197 -2.97 20.56 -4.54
C HIS A 197 -2.00 19.47 -5.01
N VAL A 198 -1.83 19.23 -6.32
CA VAL A 198 -0.78 18.32 -6.83
C VAL A 198 0.60 18.97 -6.86
N VAL A 199 0.70 20.28 -7.10
CA VAL A 199 1.97 21.02 -6.96
C VAL A 199 2.51 20.89 -5.53
N THR A 200 1.65 21.04 -4.52
CA THR A 200 2.06 20.87 -3.12
C THR A 200 2.48 19.44 -2.78
N VAL A 201 2.03 18.42 -3.54
CA VAL A 201 2.54 17.03 -3.40
C VAL A 201 4.01 16.97 -3.81
N ALA A 202 4.35 17.52 -4.98
CA ALA A 202 5.73 17.56 -5.46
C ALA A 202 6.65 18.39 -4.54
N ILE A 203 6.18 19.55 -4.08
CA ILE A 203 6.92 20.43 -3.17
C ILE A 203 7.16 19.74 -1.83
N ARG A 204 6.12 19.12 -1.24
CA ARG A 204 6.30 18.41 0.04
C ARG A 204 7.12 17.14 -0.11
N ALA A 205 7.12 16.47 -1.26
CA ALA A 205 8.06 15.38 -1.50
C ALA A 205 9.53 15.86 -1.38
N ALA A 206 9.85 17.06 -1.89
CA ALA A 206 11.16 17.68 -1.73
C ALA A 206 11.49 18.02 -0.26
N LEU A 207 10.51 18.54 0.49
CA LEU A 207 10.69 18.90 1.91
C LEU A 207 10.78 17.67 2.83
N ILE A 208 10.02 16.61 2.54
CA ILE A 208 9.94 15.39 3.35
C ILE A 208 11.10 14.46 3.02
N PHE A 209 11.26 14.09 1.74
CA PHE A 209 12.22 13.06 1.31
C PHE A 209 13.56 13.65 0.87
N GLY A 210 13.54 14.84 0.27
CA GLY A 210 14.77 15.58 -0.04
C GLY A 210 15.37 16.31 1.16
N ALA A 211 14.61 16.46 2.25
CA ALA A 211 14.99 17.23 3.44
C ALA A 211 15.48 18.65 3.11
N ILE A 212 14.97 19.24 2.03
CA ILE A 212 15.35 20.58 1.60
C ILE A 212 14.82 21.60 2.59
N LYS A 213 15.67 22.56 2.97
CA LYS A 213 15.28 23.62 3.89
C LYS A 213 14.27 24.57 3.23
N PRO A 214 13.14 24.88 3.88
CA PRO A 214 12.21 25.90 3.42
C PRO A 214 12.91 27.25 3.18
N GLY A 215 12.55 27.95 2.11
CA GLY A 215 13.19 29.19 1.66
C GLY A 215 14.33 29.00 0.68
N ASN A 216 14.79 27.76 0.46
CA ASN A 216 15.77 27.45 -0.58
C ASN A 216 15.08 27.03 -1.89
N LEU A 217 14.53 28.01 -2.60
CA LEU A 217 13.76 27.78 -3.82
C LEU A 217 14.59 27.11 -4.93
N ALA A 218 15.88 27.45 -5.07
CA ALA A 218 16.74 26.90 -6.11
C ALA A 218 16.91 25.37 -5.99
N ASP A 219 17.27 24.90 -4.79
CA ASP A 219 17.43 23.46 -4.53
C ASP A 219 16.08 22.73 -4.65
N LEU A 220 14.99 23.39 -4.28
CA LEU A 220 13.64 22.84 -4.40
C LEU A 220 13.22 22.62 -5.85
N LEU A 221 13.40 23.62 -6.72
CA LEU A 221 13.11 23.50 -8.16
C LEU A 221 14.01 22.46 -8.84
N GLN A 222 15.27 22.36 -8.41
CA GLN A 222 16.15 21.30 -8.88
C GLN A 222 15.62 19.91 -8.48
N TYR A 223 15.24 19.73 -7.21
CA TYR A 223 14.70 18.44 -6.74
C TYR A 223 13.42 18.06 -7.47
N THR A 224 12.46 18.97 -7.65
CA THR A 224 11.22 18.65 -8.37
C THR A 224 11.53 18.25 -9.81
N SER A 225 12.42 18.98 -10.49
CA SER A 225 12.82 18.70 -11.87
C SER A 225 13.55 17.35 -12.03
N GLU A 226 14.38 16.96 -11.07
CA GLU A 226 15.19 15.74 -11.17
C GLU A 226 14.53 14.49 -10.57
N ARG A 227 13.73 14.64 -9.50
CA ARG A 227 13.30 13.52 -8.65
C ARG A 227 11.80 13.26 -8.68
N VAL A 228 10.97 14.24 -9.06
CA VAL A 228 9.52 14.07 -9.13
C VAL A 228 9.10 13.91 -10.60
N PRO A 229 8.82 12.68 -11.09
CA PRO A 229 8.51 12.44 -12.50
C PRO A 229 7.08 12.86 -12.87
N ALA A 230 6.76 14.16 -12.77
CA ALA A 230 5.46 14.70 -13.12
C ALA A 230 5.42 15.35 -14.50
N PHE A 231 4.24 15.34 -15.13
CA PHE A 231 3.91 16.06 -16.35
C PHE A 231 2.43 16.48 -16.33
N VAL A 232 2.06 17.42 -17.18
CA VAL A 232 0.71 18.00 -17.23
C VAL A 232 0.08 17.76 -18.60
N ASN A 233 -1.15 17.27 -18.63
CA ASN A 233 -2.00 17.21 -19.82
C ASN A 233 -3.11 18.25 -19.71
N ALA A 234 -3.06 19.28 -20.56
CA ALA A 234 -4.07 20.34 -20.59
C ALA A 234 -4.96 20.16 -21.82
N PHE A 235 -6.22 19.76 -21.61
CA PHE A 235 -7.18 19.46 -22.68
C PHE A 235 -8.26 20.52 -22.82
N GLY A 236 -8.70 20.75 -24.06
CA GLY A 236 -9.76 21.69 -24.38
C GLY A 236 -9.28 23.15 -24.39
N PRO A 237 -10.19 24.13 -24.58
CA PRO A 237 -9.81 25.53 -24.69
C PRO A 237 -9.01 26.05 -23.49
N LEU A 238 -7.82 26.60 -23.73
CA LEU A 238 -6.94 27.11 -22.68
C LEU A 238 -7.19 28.61 -22.44
N SER A 239 -7.61 28.96 -21.23
CA SER A 239 -7.65 30.37 -20.77
C SER A 239 -6.26 30.89 -20.44
N GLU A 240 -6.08 32.21 -20.37
CA GLU A 240 -4.81 32.84 -19.98
C GLU A 240 -4.35 32.36 -18.60
N LEU A 241 -5.28 32.19 -17.65
CA LEU A 241 -5.03 31.66 -16.32
C LEU A 241 -4.43 30.23 -16.36
N VAL A 242 -5.01 29.34 -17.17
CA VAL A 242 -4.52 27.96 -17.33
C VAL A 242 -3.13 27.95 -17.97
N VAL A 243 -2.90 28.78 -19.00
CA VAL A 243 -1.57 28.92 -19.63
C VAL A 243 -0.53 29.40 -18.61
N SER A 244 -0.91 30.33 -17.74
CA SER A 244 -0.06 30.83 -16.66
C SER A 244 0.25 29.76 -15.60
N ALA A 245 -0.73 28.93 -15.24
CA ALA A 245 -0.49 27.77 -14.37
C ALA A 245 0.46 26.75 -15.01
N GLY A 246 0.35 26.54 -16.33
CA GLY A 246 1.29 25.72 -17.11
C GLY A 246 2.73 26.22 -17.02
N ALA A 247 2.95 27.55 -17.03
CA ALA A 247 4.28 28.12 -16.81
C ALA A 247 4.84 27.80 -15.41
N GLY A 248 3.99 27.75 -14.38
CA GLY A 248 4.37 27.27 -13.05
C GLY A 248 4.80 25.81 -13.02
N ALA A 249 4.11 24.94 -13.77
CA ALA A 249 4.51 23.54 -13.92
C ALA A 249 5.88 23.41 -14.62
N ILE A 250 6.10 24.19 -15.68
CA ILE A 250 7.40 24.24 -16.37
C ILE A 250 8.51 24.72 -15.45
N ALA A 251 8.24 25.71 -14.58
CA ALA A 251 9.22 26.18 -13.60
C ALA A 251 9.65 25.07 -12.60
N LEU A 252 8.74 24.15 -12.27
CA LEU A 252 9.03 22.96 -11.44
C LEU A 252 9.74 21.83 -12.20
N GLY A 253 9.93 21.98 -13.52
CA GLY A 253 10.54 20.98 -14.40
C GLY A 253 9.55 19.99 -15.02
N PHE A 254 8.26 20.30 -15.01
CA PHE A 254 7.21 19.43 -15.54
C PHE A 254 6.78 19.88 -16.94
N PRO A 255 6.88 19.00 -17.95
CA PRO A 255 6.42 19.34 -19.30
C PRO A 255 4.89 19.38 -19.34
N VAL A 256 4.38 20.25 -20.22
CA VAL A 256 2.96 20.41 -20.49
C VAL A 256 2.68 19.93 -21.91
N VAL A 257 1.76 18.97 -22.05
CA VAL A 257 1.27 18.47 -23.33
C VAL A 257 -0.19 18.88 -23.47
N THR A 258 -0.56 19.48 -24.60
CA THR A 258 -1.93 19.93 -24.85
C THR A 258 -2.44 19.50 -26.22
N ASP A 259 -3.76 19.42 -26.36
CA ASP A 259 -4.42 19.22 -27.66
C ASP A 259 -4.66 20.53 -28.43
N GLN A 260 -4.46 21.68 -27.79
CA GLN A 260 -4.64 22.99 -28.40
C GLN A 260 -3.39 23.44 -29.16
N THR A 261 -3.60 24.18 -30.25
CA THR A 261 -2.47 24.80 -30.97
C THR A 261 -1.88 25.94 -30.15
N VAL A 262 -0.64 25.74 -29.68
CA VAL A 262 0.12 26.72 -28.90
C VAL A 262 1.48 27.01 -29.55
N THR A 263 2.16 28.06 -29.10
CA THR A 263 3.58 28.28 -29.45
C THR A 263 4.43 27.30 -28.65
N GLU A 264 4.85 26.21 -29.28
CA GLU A 264 5.59 25.14 -28.63
C GLU A 264 6.96 25.61 -28.09
N VAL A 265 7.35 25.02 -26.97
CA VAL A 265 8.70 25.12 -26.41
C VAL A 265 9.25 23.70 -26.36
N PRO A 266 10.31 23.37 -27.11
CA PRO A 266 10.81 22.00 -27.20
C PRO A 266 11.01 21.38 -25.81
N THR A 267 10.52 20.16 -25.63
CA THR A 267 10.53 19.38 -24.38
C THR A 267 9.70 19.91 -23.21
N LEU A 268 9.20 21.15 -23.25
CA LEU A 268 8.51 21.80 -22.12
C LEU A 268 7.04 22.08 -22.37
N LEU A 269 6.67 22.53 -23.57
CA LEU A 269 5.29 22.80 -23.98
C LEU A 269 5.07 22.22 -25.38
N LEU A 270 4.25 21.18 -25.47
CA LEU A 270 4.08 20.36 -26.67
C LEU A 270 2.61 20.27 -27.06
N THR A 271 2.34 20.21 -28.37
CA THR A 271 1.01 19.97 -28.92
C THR A 271 0.90 18.51 -29.38
N GLN A 272 -0.07 17.77 -28.84
CA GLN A 272 -0.46 16.45 -29.31
C GLN A 272 -1.97 16.37 -29.46
N LYS A 273 -2.46 16.39 -30.71
CA LYS A 273 -3.89 16.36 -31.03
C LYS A 273 -4.45 14.93 -31.14
N ASP A 274 -3.58 13.96 -31.32
CA ASP A 274 -3.95 12.55 -31.41
C ASP A 274 -3.95 11.95 -30.00
N TYR A 275 -5.14 11.81 -29.42
CA TYR A 275 -5.36 11.31 -28.07
C TYR A 275 -4.78 9.91 -27.83
N ASP A 276 -4.69 9.09 -28.89
CA ASP A 276 -4.09 7.75 -28.83
C ASP A 276 -2.56 7.80 -28.60
N LYS A 277 -1.94 8.95 -28.87
CA LYS A 277 -0.50 9.18 -28.70
C LYS A 277 -0.16 10.06 -27.51
N VAL A 278 -1.14 10.71 -26.87
CA VAL A 278 -0.89 11.66 -25.77
C VAL A 278 -0.11 11.00 -24.63
N VAL A 279 -0.50 9.80 -24.21
CA VAL A 279 0.19 9.07 -23.13
C VAL A 279 1.65 8.83 -23.49
N LYS A 280 1.92 8.32 -24.70
CA LYS A 280 3.28 8.10 -25.17
C LYS A 280 4.11 9.39 -25.23
N THR A 281 3.55 10.45 -25.83
CA THR A 281 4.21 11.77 -25.90
C THR A 281 4.52 12.32 -24.51
N SER A 282 3.62 12.17 -23.55
CA SER A 282 3.79 12.69 -22.18
C SER A 282 4.89 11.93 -21.42
N LEU A 283 4.91 10.60 -21.53
CA LEU A 283 5.97 9.77 -20.94
C LEU A 283 7.34 10.07 -21.56
N GLU A 284 7.41 10.21 -22.88
CA GLU A 284 8.64 10.58 -23.59
C GLU A 284 9.14 11.97 -23.18
N ALA A 285 8.23 12.96 -23.10
CA ALA A 285 8.56 14.33 -22.68
C ALA A 285 9.17 14.35 -21.26
N ARG A 286 8.65 13.50 -20.35
CA ARG A 286 9.18 13.37 -18.99
C ARG A 286 10.28 12.33 -18.84
N LYS A 287 10.70 11.66 -19.92
CA LYS A 287 11.71 10.60 -19.94
C LYS A 287 11.35 9.40 -19.03
N ILE A 288 10.06 9.18 -18.82
CA ILE A 288 9.55 8.03 -18.05
C ILE A 288 9.61 6.81 -18.97
N LYS A 289 10.39 5.82 -18.56
CA LYS A 289 10.42 4.51 -19.22
C LYS A 289 9.59 3.54 -18.38
N ILE A 290 8.44 3.14 -18.91
CA ILE A 290 7.66 2.10 -18.26
C ILE A 290 8.35 0.77 -18.55
N LYS A 291 8.71 0.05 -17.49
CA LYS A 291 9.02 -1.37 -17.58
C LYS A 291 7.68 -2.11 -17.72
N ILE A 292 7.09 -2.08 -18.92
CA ILE A 292 5.91 -2.90 -19.20
C ILE A 292 6.44 -4.30 -19.46
N THR A 293 6.25 -5.21 -18.52
CA THR A 293 6.16 -6.62 -18.87
C THR A 293 4.83 -6.76 -19.59
N GLU A 294 4.83 -6.84 -20.93
CA GLU A 294 3.60 -7.14 -21.67
C GLU A 294 3.21 -8.58 -21.33
N ILE A 295 2.13 -8.74 -20.57
CA ILE A 295 1.62 -10.06 -20.19
C ILE A 295 0.41 -10.36 -21.08
N PRO A 296 0.35 -11.52 -21.75
CA PRO A 296 -0.74 -11.86 -22.66
C PRO A 296 -2.02 -12.25 -21.91
N ILE A 297 -2.68 -11.27 -21.30
CA ILE A 297 -3.95 -11.43 -20.57
C ILE A 297 -5.02 -10.44 -21.06
N PRO A 298 -6.32 -10.76 -20.94
CA PRO A 298 -7.41 -9.94 -21.49
C PRO A 298 -7.92 -8.83 -20.55
N VAL A 299 -7.25 -8.64 -19.41
CA VAL A 299 -7.60 -7.65 -18.37
C VAL A 299 -6.40 -6.75 -18.10
N ALA A 300 -6.63 -5.61 -17.45
CA ALA A 300 -5.53 -4.73 -17.08
C ALA A 300 -4.64 -5.36 -15.99
N PHE A 301 -3.35 -5.04 -16.01
CA PHE A 301 -2.37 -5.50 -15.04
C PHE A 301 -1.58 -4.32 -14.49
N ALA A 302 -1.78 -3.96 -13.23
CA ALA A 302 -1.09 -2.86 -12.56
C ALA A 302 -1.20 -2.98 -11.04
N ALA A 303 -0.21 -2.43 -10.33
CA ALA A 303 -0.24 -2.34 -8.86
C ALA A 303 -1.42 -1.50 -8.32
N ALA A 304 -2.07 -0.68 -9.16
CA ALA A 304 -3.30 0.03 -8.81
C ALA A 304 -4.49 -0.90 -8.51
N PHE A 305 -4.46 -2.14 -9.01
CA PHE A 305 -5.55 -3.11 -8.80
C PHE A 305 -5.36 -3.98 -7.54
N GLU A 306 -4.19 -3.90 -6.88
CA GLU A 306 -3.82 -4.78 -5.75
C GLU A 306 -4.86 -4.80 -4.62
N GLY A 307 -5.47 -3.65 -4.35
CA GLY A 307 -6.43 -3.47 -3.24
C GLY A 307 -7.88 -3.79 -3.58
N GLU A 308 -8.19 -4.29 -4.78
CA GLU A 308 -9.58 -4.53 -5.20
C GLU A 308 -10.24 -5.62 -4.34
N ARG A 309 -11.40 -5.30 -3.74
CA ARG A 309 -12.19 -6.26 -2.95
C ARG A 309 -13.35 -6.80 -3.77
N ILE A 310 -13.29 -8.09 -4.10
CA ILE A 310 -14.38 -8.79 -4.81
C ILE A 310 -15.40 -9.30 -3.80
N ARG A 311 -16.60 -8.69 -3.77
CA ARG A 311 -17.70 -9.11 -2.89
C ARG A 311 -18.49 -10.27 -3.51
N LYS A 312 -19.31 -10.94 -2.69
CA LYS A 312 -20.11 -12.10 -3.09
C LYS A 312 -21.00 -11.84 -4.32
N ASN A 313 -21.53 -10.63 -4.47
CA ASN A 313 -22.42 -10.27 -5.58
C ASN A 313 -21.70 -10.15 -6.92
N ASP A 314 -20.42 -9.79 -6.89
CA ASP A 314 -19.60 -9.50 -8.07
C ASP A 314 -18.68 -10.68 -8.44
N MET A 315 -18.68 -11.71 -7.60
CA MET A 315 -17.85 -12.91 -7.72
C MET A 315 -18.37 -13.87 -8.79
N TYR A 316 -17.46 -14.38 -9.61
CA TYR A 316 -17.70 -15.41 -10.61
C TYR A 316 -17.24 -16.80 -10.13
N ALA A 317 -15.99 -16.89 -9.64
CA ALA A 317 -15.40 -18.11 -9.08
C ALA A 317 -14.67 -17.82 -7.77
N GLU A 318 -14.63 -18.81 -6.88
CA GLU A 318 -13.93 -18.76 -5.60
C GLU A 318 -13.18 -20.07 -5.33
N PHE A 319 -11.96 -19.96 -4.81
CA PHE A 319 -11.06 -21.07 -4.52
C PHE A 319 -10.47 -20.89 -3.11
N GLY A 320 -10.35 -21.96 -2.34
CA GLY A 320 -9.70 -21.91 -1.03
C GLY A 320 -10.59 -21.39 0.10
N GLY A 321 -9.94 -20.77 1.08
CA GLY A 321 -10.56 -20.44 2.36
C GLY A 321 -11.07 -21.68 3.09
N ASN A 322 -12.24 -21.60 3.72
CA ASN A 322 -12.89 -22.73 4.39
C ASN A 322 -13.86 -23.50 3.50
N LYS A 323 -13.85 -23.28 2.17
CA LYS A 323 -14.85 -23.81 1.23
C LYS A 323 -14.32 -24.91 0.32
N THR A 324 -13.13 -24.71 -0.22
CA THR A 324 -12.46 -25.68 -1.08
C THR A 324 -10.99 -25.77 -0.70
N GLU A 325 -10.35 -26.84 -1.14
CA GLU A 325 -8.91 -26.99 -0.94
C GLU A 325 -8.15 -26.09 -1.92
N ALA A 326 -7.23 -25.27 -1.41
CA ALA A 326 -6.33 -24.51 -2.24
C ALA A 326 -4.93 -24.45 -1.65
N TRP A 327 -3.92 -24.50 -2.52
CA TRP A 327 -2.53 -24.37 -2.14
C TRP A 327 -1.71 -23.76 -3.27
N GLU A 328 -0.63 -23.07 -2.92
CA GLU A 328 0.39 -22.57 -3.83
C GLU A 328 1.76 -23.05 -3.37
N LEU A 329 2.59 -23.48 -4.32
CA LEU A 329 3.93 -23.98 -4.05
C LEU A 329 4.89 -23.53 -5.15
N VAL A 330 5.93 -22.80 -4.77
CA VAL A 330 7.12 -22.65 -5.62
C VAL A 330 8.15 -23.67 -5.20
N MET A 331 8.78 -24.37 -6.15
CA MET A 331 9.91 -25.25 -5.85
C MET A 331 11.00 -25.15 -6.90
N SER A 332 12.26 -25.25 -6.44
CA SER A 332 13.40 -25.39 -7.33
C SER A 332 13.38 -26.77 -7.97
N ALA A 333 13.66 -26.85 -9.27
CA ALA A 333 13.79 -28.07 -10.02
C ALA A 333 15.02 -28.01 -10.93
N GLU A 334 15.52 -29.18 -11.34
CA GLU A 334 16.68 -29.25 -12.24
C GLU A 334 16.31 -28.71 -13.63
N PRO A 335 17.25 -28.08 -14.37
CA PRO A 335 16.95 -27.46 -15.67
C PRO A 335 16.35 -28.40 -16.74
N GLY A 336 16.56 -29.72 -16.59
CA GLY A 336 16.00 -30.76 -17.46
C GLY A 336 14.59 -31.25 -17.05
N GLU A 337 14.13 -30.90 -15.86
CA GLU A 337 12.79 -31.24 -15.33
C GLU A 337 11.77 -30.12 -15.56
N VAL A 338 12.20 -28.97 -16.07
CA VAL A 338 11.39 -27.77 -16.33
C VAL A 338 11.38 -27.48 -17.83
N GLU A 339 10.20 -27.47 -18.42
CA GLU A 339 9.97 -26.94 -19.76
C GLU A 339 9.60 -25.46 -19.64
N ASP A 340 10.40 -24.58 -20.25
CA ASP A 340 10.18 -23.14 -20.12
C ASP A 340 8.87 -22.70 -20.78
N HIS A 341 8.15 -21.79 -20.12
CA HIS A 341 6.83 -21.28 -20.53
C HIS A 341 5.76 -22.38 -20.67
N LYS A 342 5.94 -23.53 -20.02
CA LYS A 342 4.90 -24.55 -19.96
C LYS A 342 3.83 -24.16 -18.94
N ILE A 343 2.61 -23.93 -19.43
CA ILE A 343 1.43 -23.66 -18.61
C ILE A 343 0.42 -24.77 -18.85
N GLU A 344 0.08 -25.52 -17.80
CA GLU A 344 -0.83 -26.66 -17.85
C GLU A 344 -1.99 -26.47 -16.87
N ILE A 345 -3.21 -26.81 -17.30
CA ILE A 345 -4.40 -26.85 -16.44
C ILE A 345 -4.84 -28.31 -16.32
N ILE A 346 -4.89 -28.81 -15.09
CA ILE A 346 -5.32 -30.16 -14.78
C ILE A 346 -6.65 -30.10 -14.03
N GLY A 347 -7.74 -30.26 -14.78
CA GLY A 347 -9.11 -30.18 -14.26
C GLY A 347 -9.98 -29.18 -15.03
N PRO A 348 -11.19 -28.88 -14.53
CA PRO A 348 -12.08 -27.89 -15.13
C PRO A 348 -11.50 -26.46 -15.09
N ASP A 349 -11.56 -25.75 -16.21
CA ASP A 349 -11.34 -24.29 -16.25
C ASP A 349 -12.63 -23.56 -15.83
N VAL A 350 -12.54 -22.27 -15.52
CA VAL A 350 -13.65 -21.46 -14.98
C VAL A 350 -14.82 -21.27 -15.94
N ASP A 351 -14.63 -21.47 -17.24
CA ASP A 351 -15.72 -21.45 -18.23
C ASP A 351 -16.57 -22.73 -18.24
N THR A 352 -16.12 -23.79 -17.55
CA THR A 352 -16.89 -25.03 -17.37
C THR A 352 -17.88 -24.95 -16.20
N LEU A 353 -17.84 -23.87 -15.41
CA LEU A 353 -18.71 -23.66 -14.26
C LEU A 353 -20.16 -23.44 -14.70
N THR A 354 -21.07 -24.23 -14.14
CA THR A 354 -22.52 -24.15 -14.43
C THR A 354 -23.31 -23.35 -13.38
N ASN A 355 -22.78 -23.22 -12.17
CA ASN A 355 -23.36 -22.43 -11.08
C ASN A 355 -22.46 -21.24 -10.77
N ILE A 356 -23.02 -20.02 -10.77
CA ILE A 356 -22.28 -18.78 -10.49
C ILE A 356 -22.86 -18.08 -9.25
N PRO A 357 -22.05 -17.78 -8.21
CA PRO A 357 -20.61 -18.03 -8.13
C PRO A 357 -20.25 -19.52 -7.99
N GLY A 358 -19.23 -19.97 -8.72
CA GLY A 358 -18.75 -21.35 -8.70
C GLY A 358 -17.62 -21.56 -7.69
N LEU A 359 -17.51 -22.77 -7.15
CA LEU A 359 -16.45 -23.18 -6.24
C LEU A 359 -15.58 -24.25 -6.91
N LEU A 360 -14.27 -24.09 -6.86
CA LEU A 360 -13.30 -25.08 -7.33
C LEU A 360 -12.13 -25.20 -6.34
N PRO A 361 -11.50 -26.38 -6.23
CA PRO A 361 -10.18 -26.46 -5.61
C PRO A 361 -9.14 -25.79 -6.51
N LEU A 362 -8.01 -25.38 -5.95
CA LEU A 362 -6.90 -24.81 -6.73
C LEU A 362 -5.53 -25.15 -6.13
N GLY A 363 -4.79 -26.03 -6.80
CA GLY A 363 -3.35 -26.19 -6.58
C GLY A 363 -2.55 -25.39 -7.60
N MET A 364 -1.67 -24.49 -7.16
CA MET A 364 -0.74 -23.77 -8.02
C MET A 364 0.66 -24.31 -7.79
N LEU A 365 1.16 -25.14 -8.72
CA LEU A 365 2.52 -25.65 -8.69
C LEU A 365 3.39 -24.85 -9.66
N ILE A 366 4.40 -24.18 -9.13
CA ILE A 366 5.37 -23.40 -9.89
C ILE A 366 6.73 -24.07 -9.73
N LYS A 367 7.25 -24.61 -10.83
CA LYS A 367 8.62 -25.13 -10.88
C LYS A 367 9.52 -24.10 -11.51
N VAL A 368 10.60 -23.75 -10.82
CA VAL A 368 11.62 -22.84 -11.33
C VAL A 368 12.97 -23.53 -11.41
N SER A 369 13.72 -23.21 -12.45
CA SER A 369 15.14 -23.61 -12.55
C SER A 369 15.98 -22.39 -12.83
N GLY A 370 17.16 -22.31 -12.25
CA GLY A 370 18.15 -21.30 -12.61
C GLY A 370 19.48 -21.51 -11.92
N ALA A 371 20.56 -21.00 -12.52
CA ALA A 371 21.93 -21.28 -12.07
C ALA A 371 22.22 -20.86 -10.63
N ASN A 372 21.57 -19.79 -10.17
CA ASN A 372 21.72 -19.26 -8.81
C ASN A 372 20.52 -19.59 -7.91
N MET A 373 19.58 -20.42 -8.38
CA MET A 373 18.41 -20.82 -7.59
C MET A 373 18.84 -21.75 -6.45
N GLN A 374 18.31 -21.50 -5.26
CA GLN A 374 18.52 -22.33 -4.09
C GLN A 374 17.20 -22.54 -3.36
N LYS A 375 17.12 -23.60 -2.55
CA LYS A 375 15.92 -23.93 -1.76
C LYS A 375 15.45 -22.75 -0.88
N ASP A 376 16.40 -21.93 -0.42
CA ASP A 376 16.17 -20.76 0.44
C ASP A 376 15.39 -19.64 -0.27
N PHE A 377 15.40 -19.64 -1.60
CA PHE A 377 14.67 -18.65 -2.39
C PHE A 377 13.24 -19.08 -2.71
N GLU A 378 12.90 -20.36 -2.56
CA GLU A 378 11.55 -20.85 -2.86
C GLU A 378 10.44 -20.05 -2.13
N PRO A 379 10.52 -19.78 -0.81
CA PRO A 379 9.48 -19.03 -0.11
C PRO A 379 9.45 -17.55 -0.50
N VAL A 380 10.59 -16.98 -0.90
CA VAL A 380 10.68 -15.59 -1.37
C VAL A 380 9.90 -15.41 -2.67
N LEU A 381 10.08 -16.33 -3.61
CA LEU A 381 9.33 -16.37 -4.86
C LEU A 381 7.85 -16.65 -4.60
N GLU A 382 7.53 -17.61 -3.73
CA GLU A 382 6.15 -17.97 -3.36
C GLU A 382 5.40 -16.77 -2.80
N ARG A 383 6.03 -15.95 -1.95
CA ARG A 383 5.40 -14.74 -1.40
C ARG A 383 4.99 -13.73 -2.48
N ARG A 384 5.68 -13.69 -3.62
CA ARG A 384 5.34 -12.76 -4.71
C ARG A 384 4.07 -13.14 -5.45
N LEU A 385 3.64 -14.40 -5.39
CA LEU A 385 2.37 -14.85 -6.00
C LEU A 385 1.21 -13.98 -5.51
N HIS A 386 1.17 -13.66 -4.21
CA HIS A 386 0.14 -12.75 -3.68
C HIS A 386 0.12 -11.39 -4.39
N TYR A 387 1.27 -10.78 -4.66
CA TYR A 387 1.33 -9.49 -5.36
C TYR A 387 1.01 -9.65 -6.85
N PHE A 388 1.58 -10.67 -7.50
CA PHE A 388 1.38 -10.92 -8.93
C PHE A 388 -0.09 -11.12 -9.26
N LEU A 389 -0.81 -11.90 -8.46
CA LEU A 389 -2.21 -12.23 -8.73
C LEU A 389 -3.14 -11.05 -8.40
N ASN A 390 -2.84 -10.24 -7.38
CA ASN A 390 -3.65 -9.05 -7.05
C ASN A 390 -3.40 -7.87 -8.00
N TYR A 391 -2.30 -7.84 -8.77
CA TYR A 391 -2.11 -6.81 -9.80
C TYR A 391 -3.03 -7.01 -11.02
N ILE A 392 -3.69 -8.16 -11.13
CA ILE A 392 -4.66 -8.48 -12.18
C ILE A 392 -6.01 -7.84 -11.82
N GLU A 393 -6.52 -6.95 -12.68
CA GLU A 393 -7.85 -6.35 -12.51
C GLU A 393 -8.95 -7.43 -12.39
N GLY A 394 -9.81 -7.33 -11.38
CA GLY A 394 -10.92 -8.26 -11.15
C GLY A 394 -10.50 -9.62 -10.57
N VAL A 395 -9.31 -9.72 -9.98
CA VAL A 395 -8.84 -10.89 -9.21
C VAL A 395 -8.46 -10.46 -7.79
N MET A 396 -8.72 -11.33 -6.81
CA MET A 396 -8.31 -11.15 -5.42
C MET A 396 -7.62 -12.42 -4.93
N HIS A 397 -6.42 -12.30 -4.34
CA HIS A 397 -5.68 -13.40 -3.70
C HIS A 397 -5.30 -13.02 -2.26
N VAL A 398 -5.60 -13.85 -1.28
CA VAL A 398 -5.12 -13.70 0.10
C VAL A 398 -4.68 -15.05 0.67
N GLY A 399 -3.98 -15.02 1.80
CA GLY A 399 -3.39 -16.23 2.37
C GLY A 399 -2.05 -16.57 1.72
N GLN A 400 -1.59 -17.80 1.96
CA GLN A 400 -0.29 -18.32 1.53
C GLN A 400 -0.27 -19.85 1.66
N ARG A 401 0.73 -20.50 1.07
CA ARG A 401 0.96 -21.95 1.20
C ARG A 401 -0.33 -22.72 0.91
N ASN A 402 -0.86 -23.49 1.87
CA ASN A 402 -2.08 -24.30 1.76
C ASN A 402 -3.34 -23.65 2.36
N MET A 403 -3.29 -22.35 2.65
CA MET A 403 -4.42 -21.58 3.20
C MET A 403 -4.72 -20.37 2.31
N THR A 404 -4.52 -20.52 1.01
CA THR A 404 -4.82 -19.47 0.04
C THR A 404 -6.33 -19.34 -0.13
N TRP A 405 -6.77 -18.14 -0.50
CA TRP A 405 -8.15 -17.84 -0.84
C TRP A 405 -8.18 -16.85 -2.00
N LEU A 406 -8.77 -17.29 -3.11
CA LEU A 406 -8.82 -16.55 -4.36
C LEU A 406 -10.26 -16.30 -4.81
N ARG A 407 -10.46 -15.15 -5.47
CA ARG A 407 -11.71 -14.82 -6.17
C ARG A 407 -11.41 -14.26 -7.56
N ILE A 408 -12.26 -14.62 -8.51
CA ILE A 408 -12.33 -14.01 -9.84
C ILE A 408 -13.69 -13.31 -9.96
N GLY A 409 -13.69 -12.05 -10.39
CA GLY A 409 -14.88 -11.23 -10.61
C GLY A 409 -15.58 -11.54 -11.93
N LYS A 410 -16.87 -11.23 -12.01
CA LYS A 410 -17.69 -11.38 -13.24
C LYS A 410 -17.14 -10.56 -14.40
N GLU A 411 -16.71 -9.31 -14.15
CA GLU A 411 -16.14 -8.42 -15.16
C GLU A 411 -14.87 -9.00 -15.81
N ALA A 412 -13.98 -9.60 -15.01
CA ALA A 412 -12.77 -10.25 -15.54
C ALA A 412 -13.13 -11.44 -16.45
N TYR A 413 -14.09 -12.26 -16.02
CA TYR A 413 -14.56 -13.39 -16.83
C TYR A 413 -15.22 -12.93 -18.15
N GLU A 414 -16.05 -11.88 -18.11
CA GLU A 414 -16.70 -11.28 -19.29
C GLU A 414 -15.69 -10.72 -20.30
N LYS A 415 -14.57 -10.16 -19.81
CA LYS A 415 -13.43 -9.74 -20.64
C LYS A 415 -12.66 -10.92 -21.24
N GLY A 416 -12.92 -12.16 -20.81
CA GLY A 416 -12.29 -13.38 -21.33
C GLY A 416 -11.23 -13.99 -20.43
N PHE A 417 -11.13 -13.55 -19.16
CA PHE A 417 -10.19 -14.15 -18.21
C PHE A 417 -10.48 -15.64 -17.97
N ARG A 418 -9.41 -16.41 -17.74
CA ARG A 418 -9.35 -17.89 -17.67
C ARG A 418 -8.16 -18.29 -16.79
N LEU A 419 -8.15 -19.51 -16.27
CA LEU A 419 -7.07 -19.96 -15.38
C LEU A 419 -5.69 -19.88 -16.05
N LYS A 420 -5.58 -20.15 -17.36
CA LYS A 420 -4.31 -20.06 -18.10
C LYS A 420 -3.59 -18.72 -17.85
N HIS A 421 -4.34 -17.63 -17.73
CA HIS A 421 -3.78 -16.29 -17.52
C HIS A 421 -3.08 -16.14 -16.17
N PHE A 422 -3.42 -16.92 -15.14
CA PHE A 422 -2.61 -17.00 -13.94
C PHE A 422 -1.20 -17.51 -14.23
N GLY A 423 -1.09 -18.56 -15.06
CA GLY A 423 0.20 -19.09 -15.50
C GLY A 423 1.01 -18.07 -16.31
N GLU A 424 0.37 -17.35 -17.22
CA GLU A 424 1.03 -16.31 -18.03
C GLU A 424 1.60 -15.18 -17.15
N VAL A 425 0.83 -14.73 -16.16
CA VAL A 425 1.26 -13.70 -15.19
C VAL A 425 2.42 -14.21 -14.35
N VAL A 426 2.29 -15.40 -13.75
CA VAL A 426 3.33 -15.96 -12.87
C VAL A 426 4.62 -16.19 -13.65
N TYR A 427 4.56 -16.76 -14.86
CA TYR A 427 5.71 -16.95 -15.74
C TYR A 427 6.42 -15.62 -16.02
N ALA A 428 5.69 -14.63 -16.54
CA ALA A 428 6.26 -13.35 -16.94
C ALA A 428 6.86 -12.60 -15.75
N LYS A 429 6.18 -12.61 -14.59
CA LYS A 429 6.61 -11.89 -13.39
C LYS A 429 7.76 -12.56 -12.65
N MET A 430 7.83 -13.89 -12.63
CA MET A 430 8.99 -14.60 -12.07
C MET A 430 10.28 -14.26 -12.83
N LEU A 431 10.23 -14.22 -14.16
CA LEU A 431 11.38 -13.85 -14.99
C LEU A 431 11.74 -12.37 -14.87
N ASP A 432 10.75 -11.48 -14.85
CA ASP A 432 10.96 -10.04 -14.74
C ASP A 432 11.56 -9.62 -13.39
N GLU A 433 11.02 -10.15 -12.28
CA GLU A 433 11.48 -9.77 -10.93
C GLU A 433 12.73 -10.52 -10.48
N PHE A 434 12.92 -11.76 -10.95
CA PHE A 434 13.97 -12.66 -10.46
C PHE A 434 14.90 -13.18 -11.56
N GLY A 435 15.04 -12.47 -12.68
CA GLY A 435 15.85 -12.91 -13.82
C GLY A 435 17.35 -13.14 -13.55
N SER A 436 17.87 -12.80 -12.36
CA SER A 436 19.22 -13.18 -11.91
C SER A 436 19.29 -14.59 -11.29
N VAL A 437 18.14 -15.19 -10.98
CA VAL A 437 18.00 -16.44 -10.22
C VAL A 437 17.07 -17.43 -10.90
N VAL A 438 16.07 -16.97 -11.66
CA VAL A 438 15.13 -17.80 -12.43
C VAL A 438 15.48 -17.72 -13.91
N ASP A 439 15.87 -18.86 -14.49
CA ASP A 439 16.15 -19.01 -15.92
C ASP A 439 14.96 -19.61 -16.68
N LYS A 440 14.22 -20.53 -16.04
CA LYS A 440 13.00 -21.15 -16.60
C LYS A 440 11.89 -21.25 -15.58
N CYS A 441 10.65 -21.19 -16.04
CA CYS A 441 9.46 -21.33 -15.21
C CYS A 441 8.38 -22.20 -15.89
N GLU A 442 7.88 -23.19 -15.14
CA GLU A 442 6.74 -24.05 -15.51
C GLU A 442 5.63 -23.87 -14.46
N VAL A 443 4.40 -23.66 -14.92
CA VAL A 443 3.23 -23.44 -14.05
C VAL A 443 2.16 -24.49 -14.33
N THR A 444 1.74 -25.19 -13.29
CA THR A 444 0.61 -26.14 -13.35
C THR A 444 -0.50 -25.69 -12.41
N LEU A 445 -1.69 -25.51 -12.96
CA LEU A 445 -2.90 -25.11 -12.25
C LEU A 445 -3.83 -26.31 -12.13
N ILE A 446 -4.16 -26.73 -10.91
CA ILE A 446 -4.84 -27.98 -10.63
C ILE A 446 -6.21 -27.68 -10.02
N THR A 447 -7.26 -27.93 -10.78
CA THR A 447 -8.66 -27.80 -10.34
C THR A 447 -9.40 -29.13 -10.30
N ASP A 448 -8.74 -30.22 -10.70
CA ASP A 448 -9.19 -31.59 -10.46
C ASP A 448 -9.15 -31.88 -8.95
N PRO A 449 -10.28 -32.22 -8.30
CA PRO A 449 -10.32 -32.41 -6.85
C PRO A 449 -9.41 -33.53 -6.33
N ALA A 450 -9.29 -34.64 -7.07
CA ALA A 450 -8.50 -35.79 -6.63
C ALA A 450 -7.00 -35.47 -6.71
N LYS A 451 -6.56 -34.89 -7.83
CA LYS A 451 -5.15 -34.51 -8.00
C LYS A 451 -4.75 -33.34 -7.11
N CYS A 452 -5.64 -32.39 -6.84
CA CYS A 452 -5.36 -31.29 -5.93
C CYS A 452 -5.00 -31.80 -4.53
N ALA A 453 -5.79 -32.75 -4.00
CA ALA A 453 -5.56 -33.38 -2.70
C ALA A 453 -4.34 -34.30 -2.70
N GLU A 454 -4.16 -35.12 -3.73
CA GLU A 454 -3.00 -36.00 -3.86
C GLU A 454 -1.68 -35.21 -3.84
N LEU A 455 -1.60 -34.14 -4.65
CA LEU A 455 -0.37 -33.34 -4.76
C LEU A 455 -0.14 -32.44 -3.54
N LYS A 456 -1.19 -32.01 -2.86
CA LYS A 456 -1.06 -31.32 -1.58
C LYS A 456 -0.31 -32.19 -0.57
N GLU A 457 -0.79 -33.42 -0.36
CA GLU A 457 -0.23 -34.33 0.64
C GLU A 457 1.13 -34.90 0.23
N SER A 458 1.32 -35.23 -1.04
CA SER A 458 2.56 -35.86 -1.51
C SER A 458 3.69 -34.87 -1.80
N LEU A 459 3.39 -33.59 -2.08
CA LEU A 459 4.38 -32.61 -2.52
C LEU A 459 4.39 -31.33 -1.67
N ALA A 460 3.24 -30.65 -1.53
CA ALA A 460 3.20 -29.33 -0.90
C ALA A 460 3.45 -29.39 0.61
N MET A 461 2.71 -30.24 1.34
CA MET A 461 2.83 -30.39 2.79
C MET A 461 4.23 -30.83 3.23
N PRO A 462 4.89 -31.83 2.61
CA PRO A 462 6.27 -32.18 2.93
C PRO A 462 7.24 -31.01 2.73
N ARG A 463 7.06 -30.21 1.66
CA ARG A 463 7.94 -29.07 1.41
C ARG A 463 7.74 -27.95 2.43
N PHE A 464 6.51 -27.69 2.86
CA PHE A 464 6.24 -26.74 3.94
C PHE A 464 6.84 -27.21 5.27
N ALA A 465 6.75 -28.50 5.59
CA ALA A 465 7.37 -29.08 6.78
C ALA A 465 8.90 -28.92 6.77
N GLU A 466 9.57 -29.22 5.65
CA GLU A 466 11.03 -29.02 5.49
C GLU A 466 11.43 -27.56 5.74
N ARG A 467 10.66 -26.59 5.24
CA ARG A 467 10.91 -25.16 5.44
C ARG A 467 10.76 -24.76 6.92
N ASP A 468 9.71 -25.24 7.58
CA ASP A 468 9.46 -24.95 8.99
C ASP A 468 10.52 -25.57 9.91
N GLU A 469 11.01 -26.78 9.61
CA GLU A 469 12.05 -27.46 10.38
C GLU A 469 13.36 -26.66 10.41
N ARG A 470 13.75 -26.06 9.27
CA ARG A 470 14.96 -25.24 9.19
C ARG A 470 14.93 -24.03 10.13
N LEU A 471 13.76 -23.41 10.28
CA LEU A 471 13.57 -22.26 11.19
C LEU A 471 13.67 -22.67 12.66
N SER A 472 13.29 -23.91 13.01
CA SER A 472 13.23 -24.38 14.41
C SER A 472 14.59 -24.39 15.13
N SER A 473 15.71 -24.38 14.39
CA SER A 473 17.06 -24.37 14.95
C SER A 473 17.58 -22.99 15.36
N LEU A 474 16.94 -21.92 14.86
CA LEU A 474 17.31 -20.53 15.10
C LEU A 474 16.50 -19.98 16.29
N VAL A 475 17.19 -19.26 17.18
CA VAL A 475 16.58 -18.51 18.28
C VAL A 475 17.02 -17.05 18.18
N ASP A 476 16.20 -16.14 18.69
CA ASP A 476 16.43 -14.70 18.61
C ASP A 476 17.79 -14.33 19.21
N GLU A 477 18.24 -14.98 20.29
CA GLU A 477 19.54 -14.73 20.93
C GLU A 477 20.74 -15.08 20.04
N LYS A 478 20.60 -16.04 19.11
CA LYS A 478 21.73 -16.54 18.29
C LYS A 478 22.02 -15.68 17.06
N VAL A 479 21.10 -14.79 16.69
CA VAL A 479 21.29 -13.86 15.58
C VAL A 479 21.69 -12.49 16.10
N ASP A 480 22.47 -11.75 15.31
CA ASP A 480 22.88 -10.37 15.59
C ASP A 480 22.05 -9.34 14.79
N THR A 481 21.19 -9.82 13.89
CA THR A 481 20.45 -9.01 12.92
C THR A 481 19.01 -9.49 12.85
N PHE A 482 18.06 -8.55 12.98
CA PHE A 482 16.66 -8.73 12.60
C PHE A 482 16.41 -8.11 11.22
N TYR A 483 15.21 -8.29 10.68
CA TYR A 483 14.83 -7.65 9.42
C TYR A 483 13.52 -6.90 9.56
N THR A 484 13.43 -5.71 8.96
CA THR A 484 12.14 -5.06 8.74
C THR A 484 11.52 -5.58 7.46
N CYS A 485 10.19 -5.57 7.36
CA CYS A 485 9.48 -5.69 6.09
C CYS A 485 8.40 -4.60 6.00
N ASN A 486 8.43 -3.83 4.90
CA ASN A 486 7.47 -2.75 4.65
C ASN A 486 6.52 -3.04 3.46
N LEU A 487 6.47 -4.28 2.98
CA LEU A 487 5.62 -4.68 1.84
C LEU A 487 4.15 -4.26 1.98
N CYS A 488 3.59 -4.33 3.18
CA CYS A 488 2.19 -4.00 3.44
C CYS A 488 1.92 -2.48 3.59
N GLN A 489 2.93 -1.62 3.42
CA GLN A 489 2.73 -0.17 3.43
C GLN A 489 1.89 0.34 2.26
N SER A 490 1.66 -0.49 1.23
CA SER A 490 0.69 -0.21 0.16
C SER A 490 -0.72 0.07 0.69
N PHE A 491 -1.11 -0.52 1.82
CA PHE A 491 -2.43 -0.31 2.45
C PHE A 491 -2.37 0.01 3.95
N ALA A 492 -1.22 -0.14 4.62
CA ALA A 492 -1.00 0.24 6.02
C ALA A 492 0.27 1.10 6.16
N PRO A 493 0.23 2.40 5.83
CA PRO A 493 1.44 3.20 5.61
C PRO A 493 2.37 3.36 6.81
N ALA A 494 1.83 3.35 8.03
CA ALA A 494 2.60 3.44 9.27
C ALA A 494 3.14 2.07 9.76
N HIS A 495 2.75 0.97 9.10
CA HIS A 495 3.11 -0.36 9.55
C HIS A 495 4.52 -0.74 9.10
N ILE A 496 5.28 -1.34 10.04
CA ILE A 496 6.54 -2.01 9.79
C ILE A 496 6.51 -3.33 10.56
N CYS A 497 6.69 -4.45 9.87
CA CYS A 497 6.96 -5.73 10.53
C CYS A 497 8.43 -5.80 10.91
N ILE A 498 8.73 -6.15 12.17
CA ILE A 498 10.04 -6.67 12.57
C ILE A 498 9.96 -8.19 12.59
N VAL A 499 10.77 -8.82 11.75
CA VAL A 499 10.84 -10.26 11.57
C VAL A 499 12.09 -10.78 12.28
N THR A 500 11.87 -11.70 13.23
CA THR A 500 12.92 -12.39 13.98
C THR A 500 12.81 -13.90 13.75
N PRO A 501 13.83 -14.70 14.10
CA PRO A 501 13.72 -16.16 14.04
C PRO A 501 12.48 -16.71 14.76
N GLU A 502 12.16 -16.18 15.94
CA GLU A 502 11.07 -16.66 16.78
C GLU A 502 9.79 -15.82 16.67
N ARG A 503 9.81 -14.71 15.93
CA ARG A 503 8.65 -13.87 15.58
C ARG A 503 8.59 -13.67 14.08
N LEU A 504 7.92 -14.60 13.39
CA LEU A 504 7.65 -14.52 11.97
C LEU A 504 6.82 -13.27 11.64
N GLY A 505 6.92 -12.79 10.41
CA GLY A 505 6.02 -11.75 9.91
C GLY A 505 4.56 -12.17 10.08
N LEU A 506 3.71 -11.24 10.51
CA LEU A 506 2.33 -11.54 10.91
C LEU A 506 1.47 -12.19 9.81
N CYS A 507 1.87 -12.07 8.54
CA CYS A 507 1.22 -12.78 7.44
C CYS A 507 1.41 -14.29 7.54
N GLY A 508 2.51 -14.76 8.13
CA GLY A 508 2.96 -16.16 8.23
C GLY A 508 3.85 -16.64 7.07
N ALA A 509 3.98 -15.89 5.97
CA ALA A 509 4.80 -16.25 4.80
C ALA A 509 6.21 -15.64 4.81
N VAL A 510 6.50 -14.69 5.69
CA VAL A 510 7.82 -14.06 5.76
C VAL A 510 8.48 -14.48 7.06
N SER A 511 9.37 -15.46 6.97
CA SER A 511 10.28 -15.81 8.06
C SER A 511 11.54 -14.94 8.05
N TRP A 512 12.37 -15.09 9.08
CA TRP A 512 13.65 -14.40 9.16
C TRP A 512 14.60 -14.77 8.01
N LEU A 513 14.61 -16.05 7.61
CA LEU A 513 15.40 -16.51 6.47
C LEU A 513 14.87 -15.93 5.16
N ASP A 514 13.55 -15.84 4.99
CA ASP A 514 12.95 -15.26 3.79
C ASP A 514 13.25 -13.76 3.68
N ALA A 515 13.21 -13.04 4.81
CA ALA A 515 13.56 -11.62 4.85
C ALA A 515 15.04 -11.38 4.50
N LYS A 516 15.94 -12.24 5.01
CA LYS A 516 17.36 -12.24 4.63
C LYS A 516 17.55 -12.49 3.15
N ALA A 517 16.94 -13.54 2.61
CA ALA A 517 17.03 -13.91 1.20
C ALA A 517 16.45 -12.81 0.28
N THR A 518 15.37 -12.16 0.70
CA THR A 518 14.78 -11.02 -0.03
C THR A 518 15.78 -9.86 -0.17
N LEU A 519 16.54 -9.55 0.89
CA LEU A 519 17.59 -8.53 0.85
C LEU A 519 18.74 -8.93 -0.08
N GLU A 520 19.14 -10.21 -0.07
CA GLU A 520 20.19 -10.74 -0.97
C GLU A 520 19.79 -10.62 -2.44
N LEU A 521 18.52 -10.86 -2.76
CA LEU A 521 17.98 -10.73 -4.12
C LEU A 521 17.80 -9.27 -4.54
N ASN A 522 17.37 -8.40 -3.63
CA ASN A 522 17.13 -6.99 -3.91
C ASN A 522 17.54 -6.10 -2.73
N PRO A 523 18.75 -5.48 -2.79
CA PRO A 523 19.23 -4.57 -1.75
C PRO A 523 18.34 -3.34 -1.53
N THR A 524 17.59 -2.93 -2.56
CA THR A 524 16.61 -1.82 -2.50
C THR A 524 15.18 -2.30 -2.25
N GLY A 525 15.03 -3.58 -1.91
CA GLY A 525 13.76 -4.23 -1.68
C GLY A 525 13.12 -3.87 -0.33
N PRO A 526 11.97 -4.48 -0.04
CA PRO A 526 11.16 -4.13 1.13
C PRO A 526 11.72 -4.67 2.45
N CYS A 527 12.60 -5.68 2.37
CA CYS A 527 13.24 -6.27 3.54
C CYS A 527 14.59 -5.59 3.77
N GLN A 528 14.80 -5.03 4.97
CA GLN A 528 16.01 -4.27 5.31
C GLN A 528 16.60 -4.78 6.63
N PRO A 529 17.94 -4.83 6.78
CA PRO A 529 18.57 -5.35 7.98
C PRO A 529 18.47 -4.36 9.14
N VAL A 530 18.24 -4.89 10.34
CA VAL A 530 18.22 -4.14 11.60
C VAL A 530 19.22 -4.79 12.56
N PRO A 531 20.39 -4.18 12.79
CA PRO A 531 21.33 -4.66 13.80
C PRO A 531 20.67 -4.70 15.18
N LYS A 532 20.88 -5.78 15.94
CA LYS A 532 20.44 -5.90 17.34
C LYS A 532 21.38 -5.14 18.28
N GLU A 533 21.42 -3.82 18.11
CA GLU A 533 22.25 -2.92 18.90
C GLU A 533 21.40 -2.08 19.86
N GLY A 534 22.00 -1.70 20.99
CA GLY A 534 21.33 -0.88 22.01
C GLY A 534 20.15 -1.60 22.68
N LEU A 535 20.37 -2.82 23.18
CA LEU A 535 19.37 -3.53 24.00
C LEU A 535 18.98 -2.68 25.21
N ILE A 536 17.69 -2.34 25.30
CA ILE A 536 17.10 -1.56 26.41
C ILE A 536 16.46 -2.53 27.41
N ASP A 537 15.68 -3.50 26.93
CA ASP A 537 15.00 -4.49 27.76
C ASP A 537 14.84 -5.83 27.02
N GLU A 538 15.43 -6.90 27.54
CA GLU A 538 15.37 -8.25 26.93
C GLU A 538 14.04 -8.96 27.18
N THR A 539 13.34 -8.62 28.26
CA THR A 539 12.06 -9.23 28.63
C THR A 539 10.97 -8.76 27.68
N TYR A 540 10.89 -7.45 27.45
CA TYR A 540 9.95 -6.83 26.51
C TYR A 540 10.44 -6.89 25.06
N GLY A 541 11.73 -7.11 24.86
CA GLY A 541 12.34 -7.09 23.54
C GLY A 541 12.36 -5.68 22.97
N ILE A 542 13.08 -4.77 23.63
CA ILE A 542 13.24 -3.37 23.22
C ILE A 542 14.70 -3.13 22.86
N TRP A 543 14.92 -2.63 21.64
CA TRP A 543 16.24 -2.23 21.14
C TRP A 543 16.16 -0.83 20.56
N GLU A 544 17.16 0.00 20.87
CA GLU A 544 17.29 1.36 20.35
C GLU A 544 17.28 1.36 18.82
N LYS A 545 18.05 0.45 18.20
CA LYS A 545 18.15 0.40 16.73
C LYS A 545 16.86 -0.07 16.04
N VAL A 546 16.10 -0.93 16.71
CA VAL A 546 14.76 -1.34 16.24
C VAL A 546 13.84 -0.12 16.27
N ASN A 547 13.80 0.63 17.37
CA ASN A 547 12.98 1.84 17.50
C ASN A 547 13.35 2.91 16.46
N GLU A 548 14.64 3.15 16.23
CA GLU A 548 15.11 4.09 15.20
C GLU A 548 14.65 3.68 13.81
N THR A 549 14.79 2.39 13.47
CA THR A 549 14.43 1.88 12.15
C THR A 549 12.91 1.86 11.95
N VAL A 550 12.13 1.50 12.96
CA VAL A 550 10.67 1.57 12.93
C VAL A 550 10.20 3.02 12.82
N SER A 551 10.78 3.97 13.57
CA SER A 551 10.43 5.39 13.48
C SER A 551 10.72 5.94 12.08
N LYS A 552 11.86 5.60 11.49
CA LYS A 552 12.16 5.96 10.09
C LYS A 552 11.19 5.32 9.11
N GLY A 553 10.96 4.02 9.20
CA GLY A 553 10.11 3.26 8.28
C GLY A 553 8.63 3.61 8.37
N SER A 554 8.13 3.88 9.57
CA SER A 554 6.76 4.36 9.85
C SER A 554 6.60 5.87 9.67
N GLN A 555 7.67 6.57 9.31
CA GLN A 555 7.71 8.02 9.10
C GLN A 555 7.33 8.84 10.33
N GLY A 556 7.74 8.38 11.51
CA GLY A 556 7.55 9.02 12.80
C GLY A 556 6.22 8.67 13.49
N ALA A 557 5.38 7.84 12.87
CA ALA A 557 4.10 7.41 13.45
C ALA A 557 4.29 6.46 14.65
N VAL A 558 5.36 5.65 14.64
CA VAL A 558 5.68 4.69 15.70
C VAL A 558 7.09 4.95 16.19
N ASN A 559 7.26 5.29 17.46
CA ASN A 559 8.57 5.66 18.03
C ASN A 559 9.20 4.57 18.90
N GLU A 560 8.39 3.63 19.38
CA GLU A 560 8.84 2.52 20.21
C GLU A 560 8.04 1.26 19.88
N VAL A 561 8.71 0.12 19.85
CA VAL A 561 8.08 -1.20 19.71
C VAL A 561 8.67 -2.19 20.70
N THR A 562 7.80 -2.95 21.37
CA THR A 562 8.17 -4.16 22.10
C THR A 562 7.95 -5.40 21.21
N LEU A 563 8.96 -6.27 21.13
CA LEU A 563 8.86 -7.49 20.34
C LEU A 563 8.18 -8.64 21.09
N TYR A 564 8.09 -8.59 22.41
CA TYR A 564 7.60 -9.72 23.22
C TYR A 564 6.45 -9.33 24.16
N SER A 565 5.84 -8.16 23.94
CA SER A 565 4.69 -7.65 24.70
C SER A 565 3.56 -7.21 23.79
N ILE A 566 2.32 -7.37 24.26
CA ILE A 566 1.12 -6.83 23.58
C ILE A 566 0.52 -5.62 24.29
N LEU A 567 0.92 -5.34 25.53
CA LEU A 567 0.37 -4.26 26.33
C LEU A 567 1.18 -2.97 26.19
N ASN A 568 2.51 -3.09 26.22
CA ASN A 568 3.40 -1.94 26.19
C ASN A 568 3.92 -1.76 24.77
N SER A 569 3.55 -0.66 24.10
CA SER A 569 4.06 -0.31 22.76
C SER A 569 4.09 -1.50 21.78
N PRO A 570 2.98 -2.24 21.57
CA PRO A 570 3.00 -3.42 20.70
C PRO A 570 3.39 -3.06 19.27
N MET A 571 4.01 -4.00 18.56
CA MET A 571 4.21 -3.86 17.11
C MET A 571 2.84 -3.72 16.42
N THR A 572 2.73 -2.76 15.50
CA THR A 572 1.49 -2.51 14.77
C THR A 572 1.12 -3.69 13.88
N SER A 573 -0.14 -3.78 13.45
CA SER A 573 -0.61 -4.80 12.50
C SER A 573 -1.16 -4.18 11.23
N CYS A 574 -0.91 -4.77 10.06
CA CYS A 574 -1.47 -4.26 8.80
C CYS A 574 -2.90 -4.75 8.55
N GLY A 575 -3.08 -6.03 8.20
CA GLY A 575 -4.40 -6.61 7.87
C GLY A 575 -4.36 -8.02 7.29
N CYS A 576 -3.18 -8.50 6.90
CA CYS A 576 -2.98 -9.84 6.35
C CYS A 576 -2.70 -10.92 7.40
N PHE A 577 -2.87 -10.62 8.70
CA PHE A 577 -2.64 -11.58 9.79
C PHE A 577 -3.55 -12.81 9.67
N GLU A 578 -3.03 -14.00 9.99
CA GLU A 578 -3.83 -15.24 9.98
C GLU A 578 -4.69 -15.35 11.24
N CYS A 579 -4.22 -14.78 12.35
CA CYS A 579 -4.85 -14.81 13.66
C CYS A 579 -4.78 -13.44 14.34
N ILE A 580 -5.71 -13.22 15.26
CA ILE A 580 -5.70 -12.08 16.18
C ILE A 580 -5.68 -12.63 17.60
N THR A 581 -4.78 -12.12 18.42
CA THR A 581 -4.80 -12.28 19.88
C THR A 581 -5.45 -11.04 20.49
N GLY A 582 -6.42 -11.24 21.39
CA GLY A 582 -7.08 -10.17 22.15
C GLY A 582 -7.12 -10.50 23.64
N ILE A 583 -6.91 -9.49 24.48
CA ILE A 583 -6.93 -9.62 25.94
C ILE A 583 -8.34 -9.93 26.48
N MET A 584 -8.41 -10.86 27.44
CA MET A 584 -9.61 -11.21 28.20
C MET A 584 -9.32 -11.06 29.70
N PRO A 585 -9.58 -9.87 30.28
CA PRO A 585 -9.27 -9.58 31.68
C PRO A 585 -9.91 -10.56 32.67
N GLU A 586 -11.14 -11.00 32.41
CA GLU A 586 -11.91 -11.90 33.27
C GLU A 586 -11.22 -13.26 33.49
N ALA A 587 -10.43 -13.70 32.52
CA ALA A 587 -9.69 -14.95 32.55
C ALA A 587 -8.19 -14.75 32.84
N ASN A 588 -7.76 -13.52 33.12
CA ASN A 588 -6.35 -13.15 33.31
C ASN A 588 -5.45 -13.61 32.14
N GLY A 589 -5.99 -13.58 30.92
CA GLY A 589 -5.39 -14.22 29.76
C GLY A 589 -5.79 -13.59 28.43
N VAL A 590 -5.63 -14.35 27.36
CA VAL A 590 -5.89 -13.93 25.98
C VAL A 590 -6.68 -14.98 25.19
N VAL A 591 -7.47 -14.48 24.26
CA VAL A 591 -8.26 -15.23 23.28
C VAL A 591 -7.54 -15.11 21.93
N ILE A 592 -7.39 -16.22 21.20
CA ILE A 592 -6.87 -16.20 19.82
C ILE A 592 -7.96 -16.65 18.86
N VAL A 593 -8.16 -15.91 17.77
CA VAL A 593 -9.11 -16.27 16.72
C VAL A 593 -8.47 -16.17 15.34
N ASN A 594 -8.69 -17.18 14.48
CA ASN A 594 -8.19 -17.22 13.12
C ASN A 594 -9.22 -16.68 12.10
N ARG A 595 -8.73 -16.30 10.91
CA ARG A 595 -9.51 -15.64 9.85
C ARG A 595 -10.72 -16.42 9.37
N GLU A 596 -10.63 -17.74 9.37
CA GLU A 596 -11.64 -18.67 8.85
C GLU A 596 -12.80 -18.89 9.82
N TYR A 597 -12.58 -18.62 11.11
CA TYR A 597 -13.59 -18.73 12.15
C TYR A 597 -14.58 -17.56 12.08
N GLY A 598 -15.82 -17.87 11.69
CA GLY A 598 -16.84 -16.86 11.39
C GLY A 598 -17.79 -16.49 12.54
N ALA A 599 -17.68 -17.13 13.70
CA ALA A 599 -18.57 -16.90 14.84
C ALA A 599 -17.95 -15.92 15.86
N ALA A 600 -18.74 -15.55 16.87
CA ALA A 600 -18.29 -14.67 17.94
C ALA A 600 -17.33 -15.38 18.90
N THR A 601 -16.36 -14.62 19.40
CA THR A 601 -15.43 -15.04 20.44
C THR A 601 -15.94 -14.64 21.84
N PRO A 602 -15.31 -15.11 22.94
CA PRO A 602 -15.61 -14.64 24.30
C PRO A 602 -15.45 -13.14 24.54
N LEU A 603 -14.82 -12.41 23.61
CA LEU A 603 -14.72 -10.95 23.63
C LEU A 603 -15.98 -10.25 23.08
N GLY A 604 -17.01 -11.02 22.71
CA GLY A 604 -18.24 -10.49 22.10
C GLY A 604 -18.08 -10.02 20.65
N MET A 605 -16.96 -10.34 20.01
CA MET A 605 -16.60 -9.90 18.66
C MET A 605 -16.19 -11.09 17.78
N THR A 606 -16.47 -10.98 16.50
CA THR A 606 -15.98 -11.87 15.43
C THR A 606 -14.55 -11.50 15.01
N PHE A 607 -13.88 -12.36 14.23
CA PHE A 607 -12.58 -12.03 13.63
C PHE A 607 -12.61 -10.72 12.83
N GLY A 608 -13.68 -10.48 12.06
CA GLY A 608 -13.80 -9.28 11.22
C GLY A 608 -13.87 -7.98 12.04
N GLU A 609 -14.59 -8.01 13.16
CA GLU A 609 -14.67 -6.88 14.09
C GLU A 609 -13.34 -6.65 14.80
N LEU A 610 -12.68 -7.71 15.30
CA LEU A 610 -11.35 -7.64 15.89
C LEU A 610 -10.30 -7.12 14.89
N ALA A 611 -10.38 -7.53 13.62
CA ALA A 611 -9.47 -7.08 12.57
C ALA A 611 -9.57 -5.57 12.35
N SER A 612 -10.77 -5.00 12.48
CA SER A 612 -11.00 -3.56 12.36
C SER A 612 -10.41 -2.75 13.52
N MET A 613 -10.29 -3.37 14.71
CA MET A 613 -9.66 -2.75 15.88
C MET A 613 -8.14 -2.90 15.88
N THR A 614 -7.59 -3.90 15.19
CA THR A 614 -6.17 -4.27 15.30
C THR A 614 -5.33 -3.80 14.10
N GLY A 615 -5.93 -3.77 12.90
CA GLY A 615 -5.22 -3.47 11.65
C GLY A 615 -4.92 -1.98 11.42
N GLY A 616 -4.40 -1.67 10.23
CA GLY A 616 -4.19 -0.29 9.75
C GLY A 616 -2.85 0.36 10.15
N GLY A 617 -1.96 -0.37 10.82
CA GLY A 617 -0.67 0.18 11.25
C GLY A 617 -0.75 1.03 12.53
N VAL A 618 -1.74 0.76 13.38
CA VAL A 618 -1.93 1.43 14.68
C VAL A 618 -1.35 0.59 15.81
N GLN A 619 -0.84 1.22 16.88
CA GLN A 619 -0.46 0.52 18.11
C GLN A 619 -1.70 0.35 18.99
N THR A 620 -2.06 -0.91 19.24
CA THR A 620 -3.33 -1.28 19.88
C THR A 620 -3.06 -2.15 21.11
N PRO A 621 -2.70 -1.54 22.27
CA PRO A 621 -2.46 -2.27 23.50
C PRO A 621 -3.56 -3.30 23.82
N GLY A 622 -3.14 -4.54 24.08
CA GLY A 622 -4.04 -5.67 24.36
C GLY A 622 -4.54 -6.44 23.13
N PHE A 623 -4.22 -5.98 21.91
CA PHE A 623 -4.57 -6.65 20.67
C PHE A 623 -3.36 -6.76 19.74
N MET A 624 -3.20 -7.91 19.08
CA MET A 624 -2.15 -8.07 18.05
C MET A 624 -2.58 -9.02 16.94
N GLY A 625 -2.19 -8.70 15.71
CA GLY A 625 -2.25 -9.62 14.57
C GLY A 625 -0.96 -10.43 14.47
N HIS A 626 -1.06 -11.73 14.22
CA HIS A 626 0.10 -12.61 14.01
C HIS A 626 -0.24 -13.79 13.08
N GLY A 627 0.81 -14.48 12.62
CA GLY A 627 0.67 -15.77 11.91
C GLY A 627 0.41 -16.91 12.90
N ARG A 628 -0.17 -18.01 12.41
CA ARG A 628 -0.37 -19.24 13.19
C ARG A 628 0.95 -19.81 13.74
N PRO A 629 2.08 -19.81 12.99
CA PRO A 629 3.35 -20.36 13.49
C PRO A 629 3.94 -19.59 14.68
N PHE A 630 3.48 -18.37 14.94
CA PHE A 630 3.96 -17.59 16.09
C PHE A 630 3.34 -18.05 17.43
N ILE A 631 2.16 -18.70 17.40
CA ILE A 631 1.46 -19.15 18.62
C ILE A 631 2.34 -20.05 19.51
N PRO A 632 2.99 -21.11 19.00
CA PRO A 632 3.86 -21.97 19.82
C PRO A 632 5.27 -21.39 20.05
N SER A 633 5.54 -20.13 19.68
CA SER A 633 6.87 -19.52 19.87
C SER A 633 7.20 -19.33 21.35
N LYS A 634 8.48 -19.53 21.71
CA LYS A 634 9.00 -19.22 23.06
C LYS A 634 9.02 -17.72 23.36
N LYS A 635 8.87 -16.88 22.33
CA LYS A 635 8.82 -15.42 22.41
C LYS A 635 7.40 -14.86 22.34
N PHE A 636 6.40 -15.70 22.09
CA PHE A 636 4.99 -15.29 22.11
C PHE A 636 4.67 -14.72 23.49
N MET A 637 4.33 -13.43 23.58
CA MET A 637 3.96 -12.75 24.84
C MET A 637 4.90 -13.02 26.03
N LYS A 638 6.22 -13.16 25.79
CA LYS A 638 7.17 -13.52 26.84
C LYS A 638 7.09 -12.57 28.05
N ALA A 639 6.82 -11.29 27.81
CA ALA A 639 6.71 -10.29 28.88
C ALA A 639 5.45 -10.46 29.75
N GLU A 640 4.34 -10.94 29.18
CA GLU A 640 3.08 -11.18 29.91
C GLU A 640 2.97 -12.60 30.49
N GLY A 641 3.93 -13.49 30.23
CA GLY A 641 3.95 -14.85 30.76
C GLY A 641 3.74 -15.96 29.71
N GLY A 642 3.77 -15.61 28.44
CA GLY A 642 3.87 -16.59 27.37
C GLY A 642 2.56 -17.29 27.01
N ILE A 643 2.70 -18.50 26.45
CA ILE A 643 1.57 -19.30 25.97
C ILE A 643 0.62 -19.74 27.09
N GLU A 644 1.03 -19.72 28.37
CA GLU A 644 0.16 -20.01 29.52
C GLU A 644 -1.02 -19.02 29.63
N ARG A 645 -0.94 -17.86 28.97
CA ARG A 645 -2.03 -16.88 28.91
C ARG A 645 -3.14 -17.25 27.93
N ILE A 646 -2.94 -18.22 27.05
CA ILE A 646 -3.94 -18.57 26.03
C ILE A 646 -5.07 -19.34 26.70
N VAL A 647 -6.26 -18.75 26.77
CA VAL A 647 -7.42 -19.34 27.48
C VAL A 647 -8.53 -19.79 26.55
N TRP A 648 -8.55 -19.32 25.31
CA TRP A 648 -9.53 -19.73 24.32
C TRP A 648 -8.96 -19.70 22.90
N MET A 649 -9.23 -20.74 22.12
CA MET A 649 -8.91 -20.83 20.69
C MET A 649 -9.97 -21.65 19.96
N PRO A 650 -10.29 -21.37 18.68
CA PRO A 650 -11.13 -22.24 17.88
C PRO A 650 -10.55 -23.66 17.82
N LYS A 651 -11.42 -24.67 17.78
CA LYS A 651 -11.00 -26.07 17.73
C LYS A 651 -10.08 -26.36 16.54
N GLU A 652 -10.38 -25.80 15.38
CA GLU A 652 -9.54 -25.95 14.19
C GLU A 652 -8.12 -25.40 14.39
N LEU A 653 -7.98 -24.32 15.17
CA LEU A 653 -6.68 -23.73 15.46
C LEU A 653 -5.91 -24.60 16.45
N LYS A 654 -6.58 -25.15 17.47
CA LYS A 654 -6.00 -26.15 18.37
C LYS A 654 -5.51 -27.38 17.61
N ASP A 655 -6.32 -27.90 16.70
CA ASP A 655 -5.97 -29.07 15.89
C ASP A 655 -4.74 -28.78 15.00
N PHE A 656 -4.58 -27.52 14.54
CA PHE A 656 -3.43 -27.09 13.73
C PHE A 656 -2.14 -26.89 14.54
N VAL A 657 -2.19 -26.21 15.69
CA VAL A 657 -0.96 -25.90 16.48
C VAL A 657 -0.69 -26.88 17.62
N GLY A 658 -1.61 -27.80 17.92
CA GLY A 658 -1.66 -28.51 19.19
C GLY A 658 -0.41 -29.31 19.53
N GLU A 659 0.16 -30.03 18.57
CA GLU A 659 1.41 -30.79 18.78
C GLU A 659 2.57 -29.86 19.17
N LYS A 660 2.79 -28.78 18.40
CA LYS A 660 3.85 -27.81 18.67
C LYS A 660 3.59 -27.03 19.96
N LEU A 661 2.34 -26.64 20.23
CA LEU A 661 1.96 -25.88 21.42
C LEU A 661 2.15 -26.71 22.70
N ASN A 662 1.75 -27.99 22.69
CA ASN A 662 2.00 -28.90 23.82
C ASN A 662 3.50 -29.17 24.00
N ALA A 663 4.27 -29.31 22.92
CA ALA A 663 5.72 -29.44 23.02
C ALA A 663 6.37 -28.20 23.68
N THR A 664 5.96 -26.98 23.27
CA THR A 664 6.42 -25.74 23.90
C THR A 664 5.99 -25.65 25.37
N ALA A 665 4.74 -25.99 25.69
CA ALA A 665 4.22 -25.96 27.06
C ALA A 665 4.96 -26.94 27.98
N LYS A 666 5.26 -28.13 27.47
CA LYS A 666 6.08 -29.12 28.18
C LYS A 666 7.50 -28.62 28.41
N GLU A 667 8.11 -28.00 27.40
CA GLU A 667 9.47 -27.48 27.50
C GLU A 667 9.57 -26.34 28.53
N LEU A 668 8.65 -25.38 28.48
CA LEU A 668 8.72 -24.16 29.29
C LEU A 668 8.15 -24.35 30.70
N TYR A 669 7.11 -25.16 30.85
CA TYR A 669 6.29 -25.22 32.07
C TYR A 669 6.03 -26.64 32.58
N GLY A 670 6.44 -27.69 31.85
CA GLY A 670 6.23 -29.07 32.23
C GLY A 670 4.79 -29.57 32.07
N ILE A 671 3.96 -28.89 31.27
CA ILE A 671 2.55 -29.26 31.03
C ILE A 671 2.45 -30.07 29.73
N ASP A 672 2.05 -31.35 29.83
CA ASP A 672 1.99 -32.24 28.66
C ASP A 672 0.79 -31.95 27.72
N ASN A 673 -0.40 -31.69 28.28
CA ASN A 673 -1.65 -31.55 27.51
C ASN A 673 -2.26 -30.14 27.70
N PHE A 674 -1.45 -29.10 27.49
CA PHE A 674 -1.89 -27.72 27.69
C PHE A 674 -3.10 -27.35 26.82
N THR A 675 -3.17 -27.83 25.58
CA THR A 675 -4.28 -27.58 24.65
C THR A 675 -5.65 -28.01 25.17
N ASP A 676 -5.70 -29.04 26.03
CA ASP A 676 -6.95 -29.56 26.63
C ASP A 676 -7.46 -28.67 27.78
N MET A 677 -6.61 -27.78 28.29
CA MET A 677 -6.95 -26.82 29.34
C MET A 677 -7.54 -25.53 28.76
N ILE A 678 -7.28 -25.26 27.47
CA ILE A 678 -7.78 -24.08 26.74
C ILE A 678 -9.24 -24.33 26.35
N CYS A 679 -10.12 -23.33 26.43
CA CYS A 679 -11.50 -23.46 25.96
C CYS A 679 -11.59 -23.35 24.43
N ASP A 680 -12.68 -23.84 23.83
CA ASP A 680 -13.02 -23.63 22.41
C ASP A 680 -14.53 -23.51 22.22
N GLU A 681 -14.95 -23.27 20.98
CA GLU A 681 -16.35 -23.04 20.61
C GLU A 681 -17.25 -24.27 20.81
N THR A 682 -16.70 -25.47 20.97
CA THR A 682 -17.47 -26.69 21.25
C THR A 682 -17.81 -26.84 22.73
N ILE A 683 -17.22 -25.98 23.58
CA ILE A 683 -17.40 -25.95 25.03
C ILE A 683 -18.19 -24.71 25.44
N ALA A 684 -17.65 -23.51 25.18
CA ALA A 684 -18.23 -22.23 25.56
C ALA A 684 -17.70 -21.06 24.71
N VAL A 685 -18.54 -20.04 24.53
CA VAL A 685 -18.21 -18.81 23.77
C VAL A 685 -18.54 -17.52 24.51
N ASP A 686 -19.11 -17.57 25.71
CA ASP A 686 -19.31 -16.44 26.60
C ASP A 686 -18.28 -16.44 27.74
N SER A 687 -17.91 -15.26 28.23
CA SER A 687 -16.82 -15.09 29.20
C SER A 687 -17.06 -15.84 30.52
N ASP A 688 -18.28 -15.81 31.06
CA ASP A 688 -18.63 -16.46 32.32
C ASP A 688 -18.48 -17.99 32.24
N ALA A 689 -19.02 -18.62 31.18
CA ALA A 689 -18.89 -20.05 30.98
C ALA A 689 -17.43 -20.46 30.68
N VAL A 690 -16.67 -19.64 29.96
CA VAL A 690 -15.23 -19.87 29.73
C VAL A 690 -14.47 -19.84 31.07
N VAL A 691 -14.69 -18.85 31.94
CA VAL A 691 -14.03 -18.78 33.25
C VAL A 691 -14.38 -19.98 34.13
N ALA A 692 -15.64 -20.45 34.10
CA ALA A 692 -16.05 -21.66 34.81
C ALA A 692 -15.29 -22.90 34.32
N PHE A 693 -15.15 -23.08 33.00
CA PHE A 693 -14.38 -24.17 32.40
C PHE A 693 -12.89 -24.09 32.79
N LEU A 694 -12.28 -22.92 32.70
CA LEU A 694 -10.86 -22.71 33.06
C LEU A 694 -10.61 -23.03 34.54
N THR A 695 -11.57 -22.69 35.41
CA THR A 695 -11.51 -23.00 36.84
C THR A 695 -11.58 -24.51 37.07
N GLU A 696 -12.49 -25.22 36.39
CA GLU A 696 -12.61 -26.67 36.47
C GLU A 696 -11.33 -27.37 36.00
N LYS A 697 -10.72 -26.88 34.92
CA LYS A 697 -9.46 -27.40 34.38
C LYS A 697 -8.22 -27.00 35.17
N GLY A 698 -8.33 -26.05 36.10
CA GLY A 698 -7.19 -25.51 36.84
C GLY A 698 -6.20 -24.79 35.93
N HIS A 699 -6.69 -23.96 35.00
CA HIS A 699 -5.86 -23.27 34.03
C HIS A 699 -4.80 -22.38 34.70
N PRO A 700 -3.51 -22.43 34.27
CA PRO A 700 -2.42 -21.70 34.94
C PRO A 700 -2.64 -20.18 34.96
N ALA A 701 -3.17 -19.59 33.87
CA ALA A 701 -3.45 -18.15 33.78
C ALA A 701 -4.21 -17.56 34.98
N LEU A 702 -5.14 -18.32 35.57
CA LEU A 702 -5.97 -17.84 36.70
C LEU A 702 -5.15 -17.59 37.98
N ASN A 703 -3.97 -18.20 38.11
CA ASN A 703 -3.09 -18.10 39.27
C ASN A 703 -1.81 -17.30 39.00
N MET A 704 -1.60 -16.82 37.77
CA MET A 704 -0.50 -15.93 37.43
C MET A 704 -0.78 -14.52 37.95
N ASP A 705 0.26 -13.68 37.97
CA ASP A 705 0.09 -12.25 38.24
C ASP A 705 -0.96 -11.66 37.27
N PRO A 706 -1.73 -10.63 37.71
CA PRO A 706 -2.65 -9.92 36.82
C PRO A 706 -1.92 -9.46 35.56
N ILE A 707 -2.51 -9.74 34.39
CA ILE A 707 -1.95 -9.34 33.10
C ILE A 707 -1.92 -7.82 32.95
N MET A 708 -2.80 -7.08 33.64
CA MET A 708 -2.88 -5.61 33.66
C MET A 708 -3.33 -5.06 35.01
#